data_AF-A0A512UFN5-F1
#
_entry.id   AF-A0A512UFN5-F1
#
_cell.length_a   1.000
_cell.length_b   1.000
_cell.length_c   1.000
_cell.angle_alpha   90.00
_cell.angle_beta   90.00
_cell.angle_gamma   90.00
#
_symmetry.space_group_name_H-M   'P 1'
#
loop_
_entity.id
_entity.type
_entity.pdbx_description
1 polymer ?
#
loop_
_entity_poly.entity_id
_entity_poly.type
_entity_poly.pdbx_seq_one_letter_code
_entity_poly.pdbx_strand_id
1 'polypeptide(L)'
;MLIFTVFEKSDKCWWPPMVQAIDDMVLFGNEITSILDLTYLLGAIISKKYFNWGPFMVILNKMKTSVDSLGHRHFIETCELIHQRLEWPLEEKILIQLYGVFGGRKFSNFSDESNIPFSVGVVHSRADIPQGSVFERFLGLLYLYISELSSAKEVKRLMSKLLASSQYHYVRGRKSQIMFANRLNLILLLSQISDVDLGRQFTNLVTQVAASADPFVYGRSLDALSVFCEVSATRNTVIPFQAFVVLFKALASATKTQGVMSSLFQKLVDLMAQTFRGSSPEVEGGIFGLLQILSVSDLSNIPESFILEVLGTVFLSIMEVELLDSELSNSQARIVTEFQKSLLKLLGSRMERLPASKKEEDQSVEETVELGIQIWMLSSKISRSLHWNNMMYSRYSYLGNSISRNRFVMFFCLEFMQYGTVDSFVLQEIEKIFLNGLVSPNLSKYSVDLYRSLIQNPNSVFWSKESSIPEITSLVSLQSFRLRILTRLFETIVGSQTLHGNEKSGIISGFVKRLHDVYTDHHHEQGVTDLCKRVTETVQRVAKNYVASLDEFWELSTKLGFPNKNIQNKWSTSDDKGKVQLLNTEFVSALAYGKDYIVAIDNWKTEKNDLILYALVQVYASALTVSSAYWAHLSLLLEYVVAKVETFSLMTNVLPFKKLLSLLKEVSLMSNYRNDSRYILHELKALQACTRILHHTLFVFDGYKDKQDITHIIYEFIANVDLGSPKRYKISAIFMDVSIEMLQNTNNVSYHPKHQHTKQEYSEAFVEVKHRLESLTNVASGVVPEKAKAYGITDFEFF
;
A
#
# COMPACT_ATOMS: atom_id res chain seq x y z
N MET A 1 -18.06 90.35 -5.68
CA MET A 1 -17.50 91.36 -6.62
C MET A 1 -17.05 90.72 -7.94
N LEU A 2 -16.32 89.58 -7.92
CA LEU A 2 -15.97 88.79 -9.12
C LEU A 2 -17.17 88.38 -10.00
N ILE A 3 -18.30 87.99 -9.42
CA ILE A 3 -19.49 87.56 -10.19
C ILE A 3 -20.13 88.71 -10.99
N PHE A 4 -19.98 89.97 -10.55
CA PHE A 4 -20.66 91.12 -11.17
C PHE A 4 -19.81 91.80 -12.26
N THR A 5 -18.47 91.75 -12.16
CA THR A 5 -17.55 92.29 -13.20
C THR A 5 -17.39 91.35 -14.40
N VAL A 6 -17.94 90.14 -14.31
CA VAL A 6 -17.73 89.05 -15.26
C VAL A 6 -18.85 88.97 -16.32
N PHE A 7 -19.96 89.69 -16.16
CA PHE A 7 -21.06 89.74 -17.14
C PHE A 7 -20.87 90.74 -18.30
N GLU A 8 -19.88 91.64 -18.24
CA GLU A 8 -19.78 92.76 -19.19
C GLU A 8 -18.80 92.61 -20.36
N LYS A 9 -17.94 91.57 -20.39
CA LYS A 9 -17.00 91.40 -21.51
C LYS A 9 -17.30 90.15 -22.33
N SER A 10 -17.50 90.40 -23.62
CA SER A 10 -17.81 89.51 -24.73
C SER A 10 -16.74 88.45 -25.06
N ASP A 11 -16.01 87.93 -24.08
CA ASP A 11 -15.12 86.78 -24.25
C ASP A 11 -15.75 85.56 -23.60
N LYS A 12 -16.33 84.69 -24.46
CA LYS A 12 -17.02 83.44 -24.10
C LYS A 12 -16.10 82.36 -23.48
N CYS A 13 -14.93 82.71 -22.97
CA CYS A 13 -13.97 81.73 -22.43
C CYS A 13 -13.32 82.27 -21.15
N TRP A 14 -13.96 82.00 -19.99
CA TRP A 14 -13.45 82.40 -18.66
C TRP A 14 -12.34 81.47 -18.16
N TRP A 15 -12.07 80.38 -18.89
CA TRP A 15 -11.08 79.36 -18.50
C TRP A 15 -9.63 79.85 -18.50
N PRO A 16 -9.12 80.58 -19.51
CA PRO A 16 -7.72 81.03 -19.51
C PRO A 16 -7.39 82.02 -18.39
N PRO A 17 -8.20 83.06 -18.09
CA PRO A 17 -7.98 83.92 -16.93
C PRO A 17 -8.01 83.17 -15.60
N MET A 18 -8.90 82.18 -15.48
CA MET A 18 -8.99 81.34 -14.28
C MET A 18 -7.77 80.44 -14.11
N VAL A 19 -7.29 79.82 -15.20
CA VAL A 19 -6.04 79.04 -15.23
C VAL A 19 -4.87 79.91 -14.76
N GLN A 20 -4.74 81.13 -15.31
CA GLN A 20 -3.68 82.06 -14.94
C GLN A 20 -3.78 82.48 -13.46
N ALA A 21 -4.99 82.83 -12.99
CA ALA A 21 -5.20 83.24 -11.61
C ALA A 21 -4.87 82.12 -10.62
N ILE A 22 -5.23 80.86 -10.92
CA ILE A 22 -4.85 79.72 -10.08
C ILE A 22 -3.34 79.49 -10.14
N ASP A 23 -2.72 79.61 -11.32
CA ASP A 23 -1.28 79.40 -11.50
C ASP A 23 -0.44 80.43 -10.73
N ASP A 24 -0.92 81.67 -10.63
CA ASP A 24 -0.28 82.75 -9.87
C ASP A 24 -0.47 82.62 -8.34
N MET A 25 -1.42 81.79 -7.86
CA MET A 25 -1.65 81.60 -6.42
C MET A 25 -0.56 80.75 -5.76
N VAL A 26 -0.04 81.23 -4.63
CA VAL A 26 0.78 80.42 -3.71
C VAL A 26 -0.15 79.77 -2.70
N LEU A 27 -0.21 78.44 -2.69
CA LEU A 27 -1.18 77.68 -1.88
C LEU A 27 -0.54 77.20 -0.57
N PHE A 28 -1.22 77.44 0.56
CA PHE A 28 -0.81 76.92 1.87
C PHE A 28 -1.91 76.07 2.52
N GLY A 29 -1.56 74.89 3.03
CA GLY A 29 -2.45 74.04 3.84
C GLY A 29 -3.77 73.66 3.13
N ASN A 30 -4.90 73.82 3.84
CA ASN A 30 -6.24 73.38 3.41
C ASN A 30 -6.88 74.28 2.33
N GLU A 31 -6.20 75.32 1.83
CA GLU A 31 -6.75 76.23 0.83
C GLU A 31 -7.04 75.54 -0.51
N ILE A 32 -6.38 74.42 -0.78
CA ILE A 32 -6.50 73.64 -2.01
C ILE A 32 -7.92 73.07 -2.20
N THR A 33 -8.56 72.56 -1.14
CA THR A 33 -9.92 71.99 -1.24
C THR A 33 -10.94 73.09 -1.52
N SER A 34 -10.80 74.25 -0.87
CA SER A 34 -11.64 75.43 -1.11
C SER A 34 -11.54 75.92 -2.55
N ILE A 35 -10.34 75.89 -3.15
CA ILE A 35 -10.14 76.27 -4.56
C ILE A 35 -10.80 75.27 -5.51
N LEU A 36 -10.73 73.97 -5.21
CA LEU A 36 -11.45 72.95 -5.98
C LEU A 36 -12.97 73.15 -5.93
N ASP A 37 -13.52 73.44 -4.76
CA ASP A 37 -14.95 73.71 -4.58
C ASP A 37 -15.38 74.98 -5.33
N LEU A 38 -14.60 76.06 -5.23
CA LEU A 38 -14.86 77.29 -5.99
C LEU A 38 -14.79 77.04 -7.49
N THR A 39 -13.83 76.23 -7.93
CA THR A 39 -13.69 75.87 -9.35
C THR A 39 -14.88 75.05 -9.83
N TYR A 40 -15.34 74.09 -9.02
CA TYR A 40 -16.55 73.31 -9.28
C TYR A 40 -17.80 74.20 -9.40
N LEU A 41 -18.03 75.09 -8.43
CA LEU A 41 -19.19 75.99 -8.41
C LEU A 41 -19.19 76.92 -9.63
N LEU A 42 -18.04 77.45 -10.02
CA LEU A 42 -17.91 78.26 -11.23
C LEU A 42 -18.18 77.43 -12.50
N GLY A 43 -17.71 76.18 -12.53
CA GLY A 43 -18.00 75.25 -13.61
C GLY A 43 -19.48 74.89 -13.74
N ALA A 44 -20.21 74.82 -12.62
CA ALA A 44 -21.65 74.52 -12.61
C ALA A 44 -22.51 75.64 -13.24
N ILE A 45 -22.01 76.87 -13.30
CA ILE A 45 -22.71 78.01 -13.92
C ILE A 45 -22.49 78.04 -15.44
N ILE A 46 -21.49 77.30 -15.95
CA ILE A 46 -21.10 77.30 -17.36
C ILE A 46 -21.83 76.17 -18.11
N SER A 47 -22.34 76.47 -19.30
CA SER A 47 -23.00 75.47 -20.15
C SER A 47 -22.06 74.30 -20.49
N LYS A 48 -22.58 73.07 -20.42
CA LYS A 48 -21.83 71.84 -20.75
C LYS A 48 -21.16 71.83 -22.12
N LYS A 49 -21.59 72.67 -23.08
CA LYS A 49 -20.94 72.79 -24.39
C LYS A 49 -19.55 73.45 -24.36
N TYR A 50 -19.22 74.14 -23.26
CA TYR A 50 -17.98 74.90 -23.11
C TYR A 50 -17.16 74.41 -21.91
N PHE A 51 -17.21 73.11 -21.58
CA PHE A 51 -16.43 72.55 -20.49
C PHE A 51 -14.92 72.75 -20.70
N ASN A 52 -14.15 72.83 -19.61
CA ASN A 52 -12.69 72.85 -19.67
C ASN A 52 -12.06 72.36 -18.36
N TRP A 53 -11.26 71.29 -18.46
CA TRP A 53 -10.53 70.74 -17.31
C TRP A 53 -9.26 71.51 -16.93
N GLY A 54 -8.86 72.53 -17.71
CA GLY A 54 -7.63 73.32 -17.52
C GLY A 54 -7.41 73.81 -16.09
N PRO A 55 -8.36 74.52 -15.45
CA PRO A 55 -8.22 74.99 -14.07
C PRO A 55 -7.93 73.85 -13.08
N PHE A 56 -8.65 72.74 -13.19
CA PHE A 56 -8.45 71.55 -12.35
C PHE A 56 -7.04 70.96 -12.53
N MET A 57 -6.55 70.91 -13.77
CA MET A 57 -5.21 70.40 -14.07
C MET A 57 -4.08 71.27 -13.48
N VAL A 58 -4.27 72.60 -13.42
CA VAL A 58 -3.32 73.50 -12.73
C VAL A 58 -3.29 73.21 -11.23
N ILE A 59 -4.47 73.01 -10.61
CA ILE A 59 -4.57 72.66 -9.19
C ILE A 59 -3.88 71.31 -8.93
N LEU A 60 -4.11 70.30 -9.78
CA LEU A 60 -3.45 69.00 -9.67
C LEU A 60 -1.92 69.10 -9.81
N ASN A 61 -1.42 69.93 -10.74
CA ASN A 61 0.01 70.17 -10.89
C ASN A 61 0.64 70.78 -9.64
N LYS A 62 -0.05 71.71 -8.97
CA LYS A 62 0.40 72.29 -7.70
C LYS A 62 0.41 71.28 -6.55
N MET A 63 -0.48 70.29 -6.59
CA MET A 63 -0.54 69.20 -5.61
C MET A 63 0.47 68.07 -5.86
N LYS A 64 1.13 68.02 -7.03
CA LYS A 64 1.92 66.86 -7.48
C LYS A 64 2.91 66.33 -6.43
N THR A 65 3.58 67.23 -5.71
CA THR A 65 4.57 66.93 -4.65
C THR A 65 4.02 66.91 -3.23
N SER A 66 2.70 67.08 -3.05
CA SER A 66 2.07 67.05 -1.72
C SER A 66 2.21 65.69 -1.06
N VAL A 67 2.47 65.68 0.24
CA VAL A 67 2.62 64.45 1.03
C VAL A 67 1.27 63.98 1.61
N ASP A 68 0.29 64.89 1.69
CA ASP A 68 -1.05 64.68 2.26
C ASP A 68 -2.08 64.24 1.20
N SER A 69 -2.99 63.34 1.60
CA SER A 69 -3.99 62.73 0.72
C SER A 69 -5.19 63.63 0.45
N LEU A 70 -5.53 64.57 1.36
CA LEU A 70 -6.80 65.31 1.36
C LEU A 70 -7.09 66.00 0.01
N GLY A 71 -6.12 66.76 -0.51
CA GLY A 71 -6.30 67.49 -1.77
C GLY A 71 -6.51 66.56 -2.97
N HIS A 72 -5.78 65.44 -3.04
CA HIS A 72 -5.93 64.47 -4.13
C HIS A 72 -7.24 63.68 -4.02
N ARG A 73 -7.67 63.36 -2.80
CA ARG A 73 -8.98 62.74 -2.55
C ARG A 73 -10.10 63.65 -3.07
N HIS A 74 -10.09 64.90 -2.62
CA HIS A 74 -11.10 65.89 -2.98
C HIS A 74 -11.10 66.18 -4.48
N PHE A 75 -9.94 66.17 -5.12
CA PHE A 75 -9.81 66.29 -6.58
C PHE A 75 -10.54 65.16 -7.32
N ILE A 76 -10.35 63.90 -6.91
CA ILE A 76 -10.99 62.75 -7.55
C ILE A 76 -12.51 62.80 -7.34
N GLU A 77 -12.96 63.08 -6.11
CA GLU A 77 -14.38 63.24 -5.78
C GLU A 77 -15.01 64.37 -6.61
N THR A 78 -14.30 65.49 -6.79
CA THR A 78 -14.72 66.61 -7.62
C THR A 78 -14.81 66.21 -9.09
N CYS A 79 -13.87 65.42 -9.62
CA CYS A 79 -13.93 64.92 -11.00
C CYS A 79 -15.16 64.02 -11.21
N GLU A 80 -15.42 63.10 -10.28
CA GLU A 80 -16.61 62.23 -10.31
C GLU A 80 -17.91 63.08 -10.24
N LEU A 81 -17.96 64.08 -9.37
CA LEU A 81 -19.12 64.99 -9.23
C LEU A 81 -19.36 65.82 -10.49
N ILE A 82 -18.32 66.41 -11.08
CA ILE A 82 -18.41 67.18 -12.32
C ILE A 82 -18.96 66.30 -13.45
N HIS A 83 -18.41 65.10 -13.57
CA HIS A 83 -18.83 64.16 -14.58
C HIS A 83 -20.31 63.76 -14.41
N GLN A 84 -20.72 63.38 -13.19
CA GLN A 84 -22.09 62.92 -12.92
C GLN A 84 -23.15 64.02 -12.91
N ARG A 85 -22.82 65.22 -12.41
CA ARG A 85 -23.80 66.31 -12.18
C ARG A 85 -23.78 67.37 -13.28
N LEU A 86 -22.62 67.61 -13.89
CA LEU A 86 -22.46 68.60 -14.96
C LEU A 86 -22.37 67.97 -16.35
N GLU A 87 -22.35 66.63 -16.44
CA GLU A 87 -22.24 65.87 -17.70
C GLU A 87 -21.01 66.24 -18.53
N TRP A 88 -19.91 66.65 -17.87
CA TRP A 88 -18.66 66.89 -18.57
C TRP A 88 -18.00 65.56 -18.94
N PRO A 89 -17.51 65.40 -20.18
CA PRO A 89 -16.76 64.22 -20.54
C PRO A 89 -15.44 64.22 -19.78
N LEU A 90 -15.12 63.09 -19.14
CA LEU A 90 -13.84 62.94 -18.47
C LEU A 90 -12.73 62.84 -19.53
N GLU A 91 -11.61 63.53 -19.32
CA GLU A 91 -10.50 63.53 -20.30
C GLU A 91 -9.36 62.60 -19.90
N GLU A 92 -8.79 61.86 -20.87
CA GLU A 92 -7.64 60.95 -20.68
C GLU A 92 -6.47 61.61 -19.93
N LYS A 93 -6.21 62.90 -20.19
CA LYS A 93 -5.11 63.66 -19.60
C LYS A 93 -5.17 63.71 -18.06
N ILE A 94 -6.38 63.71 -17.49
CA ILE A 94 -6.61 63.74 -16.03
C ILE A 94 -6.11 62.42 -15.43
N LEU A 95 -6.50 61.30 -16.04
CA LEU A 95 -6.10 59.97 -15.61
C LEU A 95 -4.60 59.76 -15.73
N ILE A 96 -3.98 60.22 -16.82
CA ILE A 96 -2.53 60.10 -17.02
C ILE A 96 -1.76 60.94 -15.98
N GLN A 97 -2.24 62.13 -15.64
CA GLN A 97 -1.60 62.93 -14.60
C GLN A 97 -1.77 62.33 -13.20
N LEU A 98 -2.97 61.87 -12.84
CA LEU A 98 -3.21 61.15 -11.58
C LEU A 98 -2.36 59.87 -11.50
N TYR A 99 -2.28 59.10 -12.58
CA TYR A 99 -1.40 57.94 -12.66
C TYR A 99 0.08 58.34 -12.44
N GLY A 100 0.52 59.46 -13.01
CA GLY A 100 1.86 60.01 -12.78
C GLY A 100 2.15 60.39 -11.32
N VAL A 101 1.13 60.87 -10.58
CA VAL A 101 1.21 61.15 -9.13
C VAL A 101 1.50 59.86 -8.35
N PHE A 102 0.80 58.76 -8.65
CA PHE A 102 1.06 57.47 -8.01
C PHE A 102 2.38 56.84 -8.49
N GLY A 103 2.72 56.97 -9.77
CA GLY A 103 3.99 56.52 -10.34
C GLY A 103 5.20 57.15 -9.64
N GLY A 104 5.15 58.47 -9.39
CA GLY A 104 6.19 59.18 -8.62
C GLY A 104 6.35 58.67 -7.18
N ARG A 105 5.27 58.16 -6.58
CA ARG A 105 5.26 57.53 -5.25
C ARG A 105 5.52 56.02 -5.28
N LYS A 106 5.88 55.47 -6.45
CA LYS A 106 6.02 54.01 -6.69
C LYS A 106 4.79 53.23 -6.24
N PHE A 107 3.58 53.78 -6.40
CA PHE A 107 2.29 53.22 -5.97
C PHE A 107 2.15 52.98 -4.46
N SER A 108 2.93 53.66 -3.63
CA SER A 108 2.63 53.77 -2.19
C SER A 108 1.42 54.67 -1.97
N ASN A 109 0.72 54.47 -0.85
CA ASN A 109 -0.26 55.43 -0.35
C ASN A 109 0.44 56.73 0.12
N PHE A 110 -0.37 57.77 0.35
CA PHE A 110 0.06 59.01 0.99
C PHE A 110 0.49 58.77 2.45
N SER A 111 1.23 59.71 3.06
CA SER A 111 1.83 59.47 4.38
C SER A 111 0.80 59.35 5.50
N ASP A 112 -0.33 60.03 5.35
CA ASP A 112 -1.48 60.01 6.26
C ASP A 112 -2.38 58.78 6.05
N GLU A 113 -2.21 58.06 4.94
CA GLU A 113 -2.94 56.84 4.60
C GLU A 113 -2.16 55.57 5.00
N SER A 114 -2.36 55.11 6.24
CA SER A 114 -1.65 53.91 6.72
C SER A 114 -2.28 52.59 6.28
N ASN A 115 -3.54 52.59 5.84
CA ASN A 115 -4.31 51.37 5.57
C ASN A 115 -3.77 50.59 4.37
N ILE A 116 -3.72 49.26 4.49
CA ILE A 116 -3.36 48.41 3.35
C ILE A 116 -4.61 48.20 2.49
N PRO A 117 -4.57 48.48 1.18
CA PRO A 117 -5.71 48.33 0.28
C PRO A 117 -6.33 46.93 0.30
N PHE A 118 -7.63 46.86 0.04
CA PHE A 118 -8.34 45.59 -0.15
C PHE A 118 -8.18 45.09 -1.59
N SER A 119 -8.11 43.78 -1.80
CA SER A 119 -8.09 43.21 -3.16
C SER A 119 -9.37 43.57 -3.91
N VAL A 120 -9.25 44.01 -5.15
CA VAL A 120 -10.41 44.20 -6.04
C VAL A 120 -10.98 42.82 -6.40
N GLY A 121 -12.26 42.60 -6.06
CA GLY A 121 -13.01 41.39 -6.41
C GLY A 121 -13.51 41.41 -7.87
N VAL A 122 -14.50 40.57 -8.18
CA VAL A 122 -15.21 40.63 -9.47
C VAL A 122 -16.08 41.90 -9.54
N VAL A 123 -15.79 42.76 -10.50
CA VAL A 123 -16.40 44.08 -10.67
C VAL A 123 -17.57 43.99 -11.65
N HIS A 124 -18.79 44.16 -11.15
CA HIS A 124 -20.00 44.28 -11.95
C HIS A 124 -20.41 45.75 -12.12
N SER A 125 -20.08 46.57 -11.12
CA SER A 125 -20.40 48.01 -11.07
C SER A 125 -19.31 48.80 -10.34
N ARG A 126 -19.37 50.14 -10.45
CA ARG A 126 -18.47 51.06 -9.74
C ARG A 126 -18.47 50.86 -8.21
N ALA A 127 -19.55 50.35 -7.63
CA ALA A 127 -19.69 50.13 -6.18
C ALA A 127 -18.81 48.98 -5.66
N ASP A 128 -18.42 48.05 -6.54
CA ASP A 128 -17.58 46.90 -6.19
C ASP A 128 -16.09 47.27 -6.04
N ILE A 129 -15.72 48.48 -6.48
CA ILE A 129 -14.35 49.00 -6.36
C ILE A 129 -14.21 49.70 -4.99
N PRO A 130 -13.23 49.27 -4.15
CA PRO A 130 -12.96 49.89 -2.86
C PRO A 130 -12.74 51.40 -2.93
N GLN A 131 -12.90 52.11 -1.81
CA GLN A 131 -12.73 53.58 -1.74
C GLN A 131 -11.96 54.04 -0.48
N GLY A 132 -11.23 53.14 0.17
CA GLY A 132 -10.54 53.37 1.45
C GLY A 132 -9.27 54.22 1.34
N SER A 133 -8.72 54.36 0.14
CA SER A 133 -7.55 55.21 -0.17
C SER A 133 -7.77 56.04 -1.44
N VAL A 134 -6.96 57.08 -1.61
CA VAL A 134 -6.91 57.91 -2.82
C VAL A 134 -6.59 57.08 -4.06
N PHE A 135 -5.76 56.04 -3.93
CA PHE A 135 -5.48 55.13 -5.05
C PHE A 135 -6.71 54.32 -5.46
N GLU A 136 -7.44 53.74 -4.49
CA GLU A 136 -8.66 52.99 -4.77
C GLU A 136 -9.76 53.87 -5.39
N ARG A 137 -9.85 55.14 -4.98
CA ARG A 137 -10.74 56.14 -5.61
C ARG A 137 -10.32 56.44 -7.05
N PHE A 138 -9.02 56.53 -7.31
CA PHE A 138 -8.50 56.67 -8.67
C PHE A 138 -8.86 55.45 -9.54
N LEU A 139 -8.78 54.23 -9.01
CA LEU A 139 -9.23 53.03 -9.73
C LEU A 139 -10.71 53.12 -10.11
N GLY A 140 -11.53 53.67 -9.21
CA GLY A 140 -12.93 53.96 -9.48
C GLY A 140 -13.16 54.95 -10.63
N LEU A 141 -12.42 56.06 -10.63
CA LEU A 141 -12.46 57.04 -11.71
C LEU A 141 -11.97 56.45 -13.05
N LEU A 142 -10.95 55.59 -13.00
CA LEU A 142 -10.42 54.88 -14.16
C LEU A 142 -11.45 53.90 -14.75
N TYR A 143 -12.18 53.18 -13.90
CA TYR A 143 -13.28 52.31 -14.31
C TYR A 143 -14.37 53.10 -15.04
N LEU A 144 -14.79 54.24 -14.50
CA LEU A 144 -15.80 55.11 -15.12
C LEU A 144 -15.38 55.52 -16.53
N TYR A 145 -14.14 56.03 -16.68
CA TYR A 145 -13.63 56.43 -17.99
C TYR A 145 -13.61 55.30 -19.01
N ILE A 146 -13.06 54.14 -18.65
CA ILE A 146 -12.90 53.02 -19.58
C ILE A 146 -14.28 52.49 -20.00
N SER A 147 -15.25 52.49 -19.09
CA SER A 147 -16.63 52.05 -19.39
C SER A 147 -17.34 52.95 -20.42
N GLU A 148 -16.92 54.20 -20.58
CA GLU A 148 -17.47 55.14 -21.58
C GLU A 148 -16.75 55.09 -22.93
N LEU A 149 -15.60 54.41 -23.02
CA LEU A 149 -14.84 54.33 -24.27
C LEU A 149 -15.57 53.43 -25.27
N SER A 150 -15.93 54.01 -26.41
CA SER A 150 -16.64 53.30 -27.49
C SER A 150 -15.74 52.34 -28.30
N SER A 151 -14.40 52.47 -28.21
CA SER A 151 -13.46 51.69 -29.02
C SER A 151 -12.43 50.91 -28.22
N ALA A 152 -12.32 49.61 -28.47
CA ALA A 152 -11.26 48.74 -27.92
C ALA A 152 -9.83 49.24 -28.26
N LYS A 153 -9.64 49.97 -29.37
CA LYS A 153 -8.34 50.57 -29.73
C LYS A 153 -7.93 51.68 -28.77
N GLU A 154 -8.89 52.47 -28.30
CA GLU A 154 -8.65 53.57 -27.35
C GLU A 154 -8.33 53.03 -25.97
N VAL A 155 -9.05 51.99 -25.54
CA VAL A 155 -8.75 51.24 -24.31
C VAL A 155 -7.32 50.70 -24.36
N LYS A 156 -6.95 50.00 -25.45
CA LYS A 156 -5.59 49.46 -25.61
C LYS A 156 -4.50 50.53 -25.62
N ARG A 157 -4.76 51.70 -26.24
CA ARG A 157 -3.84 52.84 -26.22
C ARG A 157 -3.66 53.37 -24.80
N LEU A 158 -4.74 53.59 -24.06
CA LEU A 158 -4.68 54.00 -22.66
C LEU A 158 -3.88 52.99 -21.83
N MET A 159 -4.12 51.69 -22.05
CA MET A 159 -3.43 50.62 -21.34
C MET A 159 -1.92 50.66 -21.51
N SER A 160 -1.44 50.90 -22.72
CA SER A 160 -0.01 51.02 -22.99
C SER A 160 0.65 52.17 -22.23
N LYS A 161 -0.11 53.23 -21.88
CA LYS A 161 0.37 54.37 -21.10
C LYS A 161 0.34 54.11 -19.59
N LEU A 162 -0.66 53.37 -19.10
CA LEU A 162 -0.85 53.05 -17.68
C LEU A 162 -0.06 51.83 -17.18
N LEU A 163 0.55 51.05 -18.06
CA LEU A 163 1.33 49.87 -17.69
C LEU A 163 2.82 50.00 -18.01
N ALA A 164 3.32 51.23 -18.16
CA ALA A 164 4.74 51.50 -18.30
C ALA A 164 5.52 50.90 -17.11
N SER A 165 6.59 50.16 -17.41
CA SER A 165 7.30 49.30 -16.46
C SER A 165 7.99 50.10 -15.35
N SER A 166 7.30 50.33 -14.23
CA SER A 166 7.99 50.72 -12.99
C SER A 166 8.71 49.48 -12.44
N GLN A 167 10.03 49.55 -12.27
CA GLN A 167 10.79 48.48 -11.62
C GLN A 167 10.29 48.33 -10.18
N TYR A 168 9.69 47.19 -9.86
CA TYR A 168 9.21 46.85 -8.53
C TYR A 168 10.04 45.73 -7.95
N HIS A 169 10.51 45.90 -6.72
CA HIS A 169 11.21 44.87 -5.97
C HIS A 169 10.62 44.81 -4.56
N TYR A 170 10.15 43.63 -4.15
CA TYR A 170 9.51 43.46 -2.85
C TYR A 170 10.57 43.38 -1.74
N VAL A 171 10.39 44.21 -0.72
CA VAL A 171 11.13 44.10 0.55
C VAL A 171 10.10 44.03 1.66
N ARG A 172 10.17 43.01 2.52
CA ARG A 172 9.17 42.77 3.57
C ARG A 172 8.94 44.02 4.42
N GLY A 173 7.69 44.49 4.47
CA GLY A 173 7.29 45.66 5.25
C GLY A 173 6.02 46.32 4.72
N ARG A 174 5.32 47.06 5.59
CA ARG A 174 4.00 47.65 5.31
C ARG A 174 3.97 48.52 4.05
N LYS A 175 4.98 49.35 3.84
CA LYS A 175 5.08 50.21 2.65
C LYS A 175 5.14 49.39 1.36
N SER A 176 5.93 48.32 1.33
CA SER A 176 6.02 47.41 0.17
C SER A 176 4.76 46.58 -0.03
N GLN A 177 4.08 46.19 1.04
CA GLN A 177 2.77 45.51 1.00
C GLN A 177 1.70 46.41 0.36
N ILE A 178 1.64 47.69 0.73
CA ILE A 178 0.76 48.69 0.10
C ILE A 178 1.10 48.84 -1.38
N MET A 179 2.38 49.03 -1.70
CA MET A 179 2.88 49.13 -3.07
C MET A 179 2.53 47.90 -3.92
N PHE A 180 2.54 46.70 -3.33
CA PHE A 180 2.13 45.46 -3.96
C PHE A 180 0.62 45.45 -4.23
N ALA A 181 -0.18 45.69 -3.19
CA ALA A 181 -1.64 45.65 -3.26
C ALA A 181 -2.20 46.66 -4.29
N ASN A 182 -1.66 47.88 -4.33
CA ASN A 182 -2.06 48.88 -5.31
C ASN A 182 -1.75 48.45 -6.76
N ARG A 183 -0.55 47.92 -7.01
CA ARG A 183 -0.20 47.39 -8.35
C ARG A 183 -1.07 46.22 -8.75
N LEU A 184 -1.35 45.33 -7.80
CA LEU A 184 -2.20 44.16 -7.97
C LEU A 184 -3.63 44.56 -8.33
N ASN A 185 -4.22 45.48 -7.56
CA ASN A 185 -5.56 46.02 -7.79
C ASN A 185 -5.69 46.73 -9.13
N LEU A 186 -4.66 47.46 -9.55
CA LEU A 186 -4.62 48.07 -10.87
C LEU A 186 -4.67 46.99 -11.96
N ILE A 187 -3.79 45.99 -11.91
CA ILE A 187 -3.76 44.90 -12.89
C ILE A 187 -5.10 44.15 -12.92
N LEU A 188 -5.66 43.80 -11.76
CA LEU A 188 -6.94 43.10 -11.63
C LEU A 188 -8.11 43.89 -12.17
N LEU A 189 -8.20 45.19 -11.87
CA LEU A 189 -9.28 46.02 -12.41
C LEU A 189 -9.16 46.07 -13.94
N LEU A 190 -7.96 46.30 -14.45
CA LEU A 190 -7.72 46.45 -15.89
C LEU A 190 -7.98 45.16 -16.67
N SER A 191 -7.66 43.99 -16.11
CA SER A 191 -7.99 42.70 -16.74
C SER A 191 -9.50 42.46 -16.80
N GLN A 192 -10.25 43.07 -15.87
CA GLN A 192 -11.71 42.99 -15.80
C GLN A 192 -12.44 43.98 -16.70
N ILE A 193 -11.79 45.02 -17.23
CA ILE A 193 -12.46 46.05 -18.03
C ILE A 193 -11.84 46.24 -19.42
N SER A 194 -10.77 45.49 -19.74
CA SER A 194 -10.14 45.53 -21.05
C SER A 194 -9.94 44.13 -21.63
N ASP A 195 -9.86 44.04 -22.96
CA ASP A 195 -9.54 42.80 -23.69
C ASP A 195 -8.03 42.57 -23.81
N VAL A 196 -7.21 43.35 -23.09
CA VAL A 196 -5.76 43.20 -23.11
C VAL A 196 -5.36 42.09 -22.15
N ASP A 197 -4.62 41.11 -22.64
CA ASP A 197 -4.03 40.07 -21.79
C ASP A 197 -2.98 40.68 -20.84
N LEU A 198 -3.29 40.68 -19.54
CA LEU A 198 -2.43 41.14 -18.45
C LEU A 198 -1.81 40.00 -17.63
N GLY A 199 -1.95 38.75 -18.08
CA GLY A 199 -1.45 37.57 -17.38
C GLY A 199 0.06 37.63 -17.13
N ARG A 200 0.83 38.19 -18.08
CA ARG A 200 2.29 38.37 -17.94
C ARG A 200 2.63 39.42 -16.88
N GLN A 201 1.92 40.54 -16.84
CA GLN A 201 2.13 41.61 -15.87
C GLN A 201 1.79 41.12 -14.46
N PHE A 202 0.70 40.37 -14.33
CA PHE A 202 0.33 39.69 -13.09
C PHE A 202 1.41 38.70 -12.64
N THR A 203 1.84 37.80 -13.54
CA THR A 203 2.90 36.82 -13.26
C THR A 203 4.21 37.48 -12.84
N ASN A 204 4.62 38.57 -13.51
CA ASN A 204 5.82 39.32 -13.16
C ASN A 204 5.72 39.87 -11.74
N LEU A 205 4.56 40.40 -11.34
CA LEU A 205 4.34 40.92 -9.99
C LEU A 205 4.39 39.80 -8.93
N VAL A 206 3.76 38.66 -9.19
CA VAL A 206 3.80 37.47 -8.31
C VAL A 206 5.24 36.93 -8.17
N THR A 207 6.02 36.94 -9.25
CA THR A 207 7.42 36.50 -9.23
C THR A 207 8.28 37.36 -8.30
N GLN A 208 7.98 38.67 -8.15
CA GLN A 208 8.72 39.55 -7.23
C GLN A 208 8.51 39.20 -5.76
N VAL A 209 7.42 38.50 -5.41
CA VAL A 209 7.13 38.11 -4.02
C VAL A 209 7.43 36.64 -3.72
N ALA A 210 7.83 35.84 -4.72
CA ALA A 210 8.02 34.40 -4.60
C ALA A 210 9.02 33.95 -3.52
N ALA A 211 10.02 34.79 -3.22
CA ALA A 211 11.03 34.51 -2.19
C ALA A 211 10.79 35.30 -0.87
N SER A 212 9.66 36.00 -0.76
CA SER A 212 9.42 36.92 0.37
C SER A 212 9.07 36.22 1.68
N ALA A 213 8.50 35.00 1.60
CA ALA A 213 7.93 34.26 2.71
C ALA A 213 6.98 35.11 3.59
N ASP A 214 6.27 36.06 2.98
CA ASP A 214 5.33 36.93 3.66
C ASP A 214 3.88 36.46 3.39
N PRO A 215 3.18 35.91 4.40
CA PRO A 215 1.84 35.35 4.22
C PRO A 215 0.83 36.36 3.66
N PHE A 216 0.99 37.65 3.96
CA PHE A 216 0.06 38.69 3.53
C PHE A 216 0.05 38.82 2.00
N VAL A 217 1.22 38.94 1.38
CA VAL A 217 1.32 39.10 -0.08
C VAL A 217 0.99 37.81 -0.82
N TYR A 218 1.26 36.64 -0.24
CA TYR A 218 0.79 35.37 -0.80
C TYR A 218 -0.73 35.26 -0.74
N GLY A 219 -1.36 35.58 0.39
CA GLY A 219 -2.82 35.63 0.51
C GLY A 219 -3.44 36.57 -0.53
N ARG A 220 -2.90 37.79 -0.67
CA ARG A 220 -3.34 38.74 -1.70
C ARG A 220 -3.15 38.22 -3.12
N SER A 221 -2.03 37.54 -3.39
CA SER A 221 -1.76 36.94 -4.71
C SER A 221 -2.76 35.83 -5.04
N LEU A 222 -3.15 35.02 -4.07
CA LEU A 222 -4.13 33.94 -4.25
C LEU A 222 -5.55 34.49 -4.44
N ASP A 223 -5.94 35.50 -3.65
CA ASP A 223 -7.24 36.19 -3.84
C ASP A 223 -7.33 36.77 -5.25
N ALA A 224 -6.26 37.44 -5.69
CA ALA A 224 -6.17 38.01 -7.02
C ALA A 224 -6.18 36.94 -8.12
N LEU A 225 -5.46 35.84 -7.93
CA LEU A 225 -5.43 34.73 -8.88
C LEU A 225 -6.82 34.11 -9.06
N SER A 226 -7.58 33.93 -7.96
CA SER A 226 -8.96 33.45 -8.00
C SER A 226 -9.85 34.34 -8.87
N VAL A 227 -9.82 35.65 -8.60
CA VAL A 227 -10.58 36.63 -9.39
C VAL A 227 -10.14 36.62 -10.86
N PHE A 228 -8.83 36.53 -11.11
CA PHE A 228 -8.31 36.47 -12.48
C PHE A 228 -8.81 35.23 -13.23
N CYS A 229 -8.86 34.07 -12.57
CA CYS A 229 -9.41 32.83 -13.14
C CYS A 229 -10.92 32.95 -13.42
N GLU A 230 -11.71 33.51 -12.50
CA GLU A 230 -13.16 33.72 -12.67
C GLU A 230 -13.46 34.64 -13.88
N VAL A 231 -12.67 35.72 -14.01
CA VAL A 231 -12.78 36.67 -15.12
C VAL A 231 -12.36 36.01 -16.43
N SER A 232 -11.31 35.20 -16.40
CA SER A 232 -10.83 34.46 -17.58
C SER A 232 -11.84 33.44 -18.07
N ALA A 233 -12.50 32.72 -17.15
CA ALA A 233 -13.59 31.80 -17.49
C ALA A 233 -14.80 32.53 -18.09
N THR A 234 -15.18 33.68 -17.52
CA THR A 234 -16.32 34.48 -18.02
C THR A 234 -16.05 35.07 -19.41
N ARG A 235 -14.81 35.48 -19.68
CA ARG A 235 -14.41 36.13 -20.94
C ARG A 235 -13.78 35.21 -21.97
N ASN A 236 -13.60 33.92 -21.63
CA ASN A 236 -12.89 32.94 -22.42
C ASN A 236 -11.46 33.40 -22.81
N THR A 237 -10.72 33.93 -21.83
CA THR A 237 -9.32 34.37 -21.99
C THR A 237 -8.35 33.40 -21.31
N VAL A 238 -7.06 33.51 -21.65
CA VAL A 238 -6.01 32.64 -21.12
C VAL A 238 -5.82 32.86 -19.62
N ILE A 239 -5.74 31.76 -18.86
CA ILE A 239 -5.44 31.78 -17.43
C ILE A 239 -3.95 32.06 -17.19
N PRO A 240 -3.56 32.75 -16.09
CA PRO A 240 -2.16 33.06 -15.80
C PRO A 240 -1.41 31.83 -15.23
N PHE A 241 -1.19 30.82 -16.07
CA PHE A 241 -0.59 29.52 -15.71
C PHE A 241 0.72 29.66 -14.92
N GLN A 242 1.62 30.53 -15.37
CA GLN A 242 2.93 30.69 -14.73
C GLN A 242 2.82 31.24 -13.29
N ALA A 243 1.76 31.98 -12.95
CA ALA A 243 1.54 32.43 -11.58
C ALA A 243 1.21 31.27 -10.63
N PHE A 244 0.45 30.26 -11.09
CA PHE A 244 0.23 29.01 -10.33
C PHE A 244 1.56 28.32 -10.05
N VAL A 245 2.41 28.14 -11.07
CA VAL A 245 3.73 27.48 -10.92
C VAL A 245 4.59 28.19 -9.87
N VAL A 246 4.65 29.53 -9.92
CA VAL A 246 5.45 30.33 -8.98
C VAL A 246 4.92 30.21 -7.55
N LEU A 247 3.61 30.37 -7.35
CA LEU A 247 2.99 30.28 -6.02
C LEU A 247 3.07 28.89 -5.43
N PHE A 248 2.88 27.85 -6.26
CA PHE A 248 2.99 26.46 -5.83
C PHE A 248 4.38 26.15 -5.27
N LYS A 249 5.43 26.52 -6.01
CA LYS A 249 6.83 26.35 -5.56
C LYS A 249 7.12 27.14 -4.28
N ALA A 250 6.69 28.39 -4.23
CA ALA A 250 6.93 29.27 -3.09
C ALA A 250 6.26 28.74 -1.81
N LEU A 251 4.97 28.35 -1.89
CA LEU A 251 4.19 27.88 -0.75
C LEU A 251 4.59 26.45 -0.33
N ALA A 252 4.87 25.54 -1.26
CA ALA A 252 5.37 24.20 -0.93
C ALA A 252 6.71 24.26 -0.16
N SER A 253 7.57 25.24 -0.47
CA SER A 253 8.81 25.44 0.29
C SER A 253 8.56 26.12 1.65
N ALA A 254 7.65 27.09 1.72
CA ALA A 254 7.45 27.92 2.92
C ALA A 254 6.67 27.21 4.05
N THR A 255 5.76 26.30 3.70
CA THR A 255 4.97 25.48 4.62
C THR A 255 5.79 24.66 5.61
N LYS A 256 7.03 24.29 5.25
CA LYS A 256 7.97 23.62 6.17
C LYS A 256 8.39 24.47 7.37
N THR A 257 8.15 25.79 7.33
CA THR A 257 8.68 26.75 8.31
C THR A 257 7.63 27.50 9.12
N GLN A 258 6.38 27.63 8.63
CA GLN A 258 5.36 28.48 9.26
C GLN A 258 3.94 27.91 9.06
N GLY A 259 3.14 27.84 10.14
CA GLY A 259 1.79 27.27 10.11
C GLY A 259 0.76 28.05 9.26
N VAL A 260 0.87 29.37 9.14
CA VAL A 260 -0.03 30.19 8.29
C VAL A 260 0.14 29.87 6.81
N MET A 261 1.32 29.39 6.39
CA MET A 261 1.55 29.00 5.00
C MET A 261 0.77 27.75 4.61
N SER A 262 0.39 26.90 5.57
CA SER A 262 -0.39 25.68 5.33
C SER A 262 -1.81 25.99 4.86
N SER A 263 -2.50 26.97 5.45
CA SER A 263 -3.84 27.37 5.00
C SER A 263 -3.81 28.06 3.63
N LEU A 264 -2.75 28.80 3.32
CA LEU A 264 -2.56 29.39 1.99
C LEU A 264 -2.26 28.33 0.93
N PHE A 265 -1.48 27.30 1.27
CA PHE A 265 -1.23 26.18 0.36
C PHE A 265 -2.51 25.40 0.09
N GLN A 266 -3.33 25.13 1.12
CA GLN A 266 -4.66 24.55 0.95
C GLN A 266 -5.51 25.35 -0.04
N LYS A 267 -5.62 26.67 0.17
CA LYS A 267 -6.37 27.56 -0.71
C LYS A 267 -5.88 27.49 -2.17
N LEU A 268 -4.58 27.33 -2.38
CA LEU A 268 -4.02 27.14 -3.73
C LEU A 268 -4.42 25.78 -4.32
N VAL A 269 -4.37 24.70 -3.54
CA VAL A 269 -4.80 23.36 -3.97
C VAL A 269 -6.27 23.38 -4.38
N ASP A 270 -7.14 23.96 -3.55
CA ASP A 270 -8.57 24.12 -3.85
C ASP A 270 -8.80 24.91 -5.15
N LEU A 271 -8.06 26.01 -5.32
CA LEU A 271 -8.16 26.84 -6.53
C LEU A 271 -7.67 26.10 -7.78
N MET A 272 -6.58 25.33 -7.68
CA MET A 272 -6.13 24.48 -8.79
C MET A 272 -7.16 23.41 -9.11
N ALA A 273 -7.74 22.76 -8.10
CA ALA A 273 -8.77 21.76 -8.26
C ALA A 273 -10.05 22.32 -8.89
N GLN A 274 -10.36 23.60 -8.73
CA GLN A 274 -11.48 24.27 -9.38
C GLN A 274 -11.14 24.73 -10.81
N THR A 275 -9.93 25.28 -11.01
CA THR A 275 -9.52 25.90 -12.28
C THR A 275 -9.19 24.85 -13.36
N PHE A 276 -8.55 23.75 -12.97
CA PHE A 276 -7.99 22.75 -13.89
C PHE A 276 -8.83 21.46 -13.98
N ARG A 277 -10.16 21.57 -13.97
CA ARG A 277 -11.07 20.41 -14.14
C ARG A 277 -11.31 20.06 -15.60
N GLY A 278 -11.64 18.78 -15.84
CA GLY A 278 -12.03 18.27 -17.15
C GLY A 278 -10.91 18.24 -18.20
N SER A 279 -11.27 17.80 -19.40
CA SER A 279 -10.39 17.80 -20.56
C SER A 279 -10.42 19.17 -21.26
N SER A 280 -9.24 19.74 -21.51
CA SER A 280 -9.08 20.89 -22.42
C SER A 280 -8.19 20.49 -23.60
N PRO A 281 -8.50 20.96 -24.83
CA PRO A 281 -7.57 20.84 -25.95
C PRO A 281 -6.31 21.70 -25.75
N GLU A 282 -6.40 22.73 -24.91
CA GLU A 282 -5.27 23.58 -24.57
C GLU A 282 -4.35 22.89 -23.57
N VAL A 283 -3.04 22.95 -23.84
CA VAL A 283 -2.00 22.36 -22.99
C VAL A 283 -1.99 22.94 -21.57
N GLU A 284 -2.21 24.26 -21.46
CA GLU A 284 -2.21 24.96 -20.18
C GLU A 284 -3.59 24.94 -19.50
N GLY A 285 -4.60 24.32 -20.11
CA GLY A 285 -5.96 24.22 -19.58
C GLY A 285 -6.32 22.81 -19.11
N GLY A 286 -7.41 22.72 -18.34
CA GLY A 286 -7.93 21.45 -17.81
C GLY A 286 -6.85 20.64 -17.06
N ILE A 287 -6.97 19.31 -17.10
CA ILE A 287 -6.04 18.44 -16.38
C ILE A 287 -4.56 18.63 -16.79
N PHE A 288 -4.28 18.92 -18.05
CA PHE A 288 -2.90 18.96 -18.54
C PHE A 288 -2.14 20.14 -17.95
N GLY A 289 -2.83 21.26 -17.69
CA GLY A 289 -2.29 22.37 -16.91
C GLY A 289 -1.93 21.92 -15.48
N LEU A 290 -2.81 21.21 -14.79
CA LEU A 290 -2.53 20.68 -13.44
C LEU A 290 -1.29 19.77 -13.45
N LEU A 291 -1.25 18.78 -14.36
CA LEU A 291 -0.10 17.87 -14.47
C LEU A 291 1.19 18.61 -14.80
N GLN A 292 1.12 19.65 -15.62
CA GLN A 292 2.28 20.46 -15.97
C GLN A 292 2.81 21.23 -14.75
N ILE A 293 1.95 21.86 -13.94
CA ILE A 293 2.35 22.54 -12.68
C ILE A 293 3.07 21.56 -11.76
N LEU A 294 2.50 20.37 -11.61
CA LEU A 294 3.02 19.30 -10.75
C LEU A 294 4.29 18.66 -11.31
N SER A 295 4.47 18.58 -12.63
CA SER A 295 5.69 18.05 -13.26
C SER A 295 6.90 18.97 -13.07
N VAL A 296 6.67 20.29 -13.09
CA VAL A 296 7.72 21.33 -12.98
C VAL A 296 8.18 21.52 -11.52
N SER A 297 7.50 20.88 -10.58
CA SER A 297 7.77 20.94 -9.15
C SER A 297 8.16 19.57 -8.62
N ASP A 298 9.09 19.54 -7.66
CA ASP A 298 9.46 18.28 -7.02
C ASP A 298 8.36 17.88 -6.03
N LEU A 299 7.59 16.84 -6.34
CA LEU A 299 6.43 16.43 -5.53
C LEU A 299 6.83 16.01 -4.11
N SER A 300 8.09 15.57 -3.91
CA SER A 300 8.60 15.28 -2.56
C SER A 300 8.76 16.53 -1.68
N ASN A 301 8.65 17.74 -2.25
CA ASN A 301 8.66 18.98 -1.47
C ASN A 301 7.29 19.40 -0.95
N ILE A 302 6.21 18.77 -1.42
CA ILE A 302 4.86 19.01 -0.90
C ILE A 302 4.81 18.56 0.57
N PRO A 303 4.24 19.35 1.49
CA PRO A 303 4.08 18.93 2.88
C PRO A 303 3.23 17.67 2.98
N GLU A 304 3.58 16.79 3.91
CA GLU A 304 2.95 15.47 4.03
C GLU A 304 1.44 15.56 4.29
N SER A 305 1.00 16.57 5.04
CA SER A 305 -0.41 16.80 5.33
C SER A 305 -1.27 17.09 4.09
N PHE A 306 -0.68 17.52 2.97
CA PHE A 306 -1.41 17.90 1.76
C PHE A 306 -1.16 16.94 0.58
N ILE A 307 -0.24 15.99 0.72
CA ILE A 307 0.16 15.17 -0.43
C ILE A 307 -0.97 14.28 -0.93
N LEU A 308 -1.73 13.68 -0.01
CA LEU A 308 -2.88 12.84 -0.34
C LEU A 308 -3.96 13.64 -1.06
N GLU A 309 -4.20 14.88 -0.66
CA GLU A 309 -5.22 15.73 -1.29
C GLU A 309 -4.82 16.19 -2.69
N VAL A 310 -3.55 16.56 -2.88
CA VAL A 310 -3.01 16.88 -4.20
C VAL A 310 -3.11 15.66 -5.11
N LEU A 311 -2.70 14.49 -4.65
CA LEU A 311 -2.82 13.24 -5.41
C LEU A 311 -4.29 12.87 -5.67
N GLY A 312 -5.19 13.06 -4.69
CA GLY A 312 -6.61 12.81 -4.85
C GLY A 312 -7.26 13.68 -5.92
N THR A 313 -6.88 14.97 -5.95
CA THR A 313 -7.30 15.90 -7.02
C THR A 313 -6.83 15.39 -8.39
N VAL A 314 -5.55 15.00 -8.50
CA VAL A 314 -5.00 14.46 -9.75
C VAL A 314 -5.71 13.18 -10.17
N PHE A 315 -5.95 12.26 -9.23
CA PHE A 315 -6.61 10.99 -9.50
C PHE A 315 -8.01 11.19 -10.08
N LEU A 316 -8.83 12.04 -9.44
CA LEU A 316 -10.17 12.38 -9.94
C LEU A 316 -10.12 13.02 -11.32
N SER A 317 -9.22 13.98 -11.55
CA SER A 317 -9.08 14.61 -12.86
C SER A 317 -8.65 13.62 -13.94
N ILE A 318 -7.71 12.71 -13.64
CA ILE A 318 -7.21 11.72 -14.61
C ILE A 318 -8.33 10.75 -14.99
N MET A 319 -9.14 10.32 -14.03
CA MET A 319 -10.31 9.48 -14.29
C MET A 319 -11.34 10.18 -15.19
N GLU A 320 -11.61 11.47 -14.99
CA GLU A 320 -12.51 12.24 -15.86
C GLU A 320 -12.05 12.21 -17.33
N VAL A 321 -10.74 12.30 -17.57
CA VAL A 321 -10.18 12.24 -18.93
C VAL A 321 -10.19 10.84 -19.52
N GLU A 322 -9.93 9.81 -18.71
CA GLU A 322 -10.04 8.42 -19.15
C GLU A 322 -11.44 8.10 -19.69
N LEU A 323 -12.49 8.59 -19.03
CA LEU A 323 -13.88 8.37 -19.43
C LEU A 323 -14.25 9.01 -20.78
N LEU A 324 -13.51 10.02 -21.22
CA LEU A 324 -13.79 10.76 -22.46
C LEU A 324 -13.17 10.11 -23.71
N ASP A 325 -12.37 9.04 -23.55
CA ASP A 325 -11.71 8.25 -24.61
C ASP A 325 -11.09 9.09 -25.74
N SER A 326 -10.50 10.24 -25.37
CA SER A 326 -9.91 11.17 -26.33
C SER A 326 -8.44 10.81 -26.61
N GLU A 327 -8.05 10.78 -27.89
CA GLU A 327 -6.64 10.60 -28.25
C GLU A 327 -5.80 11.81 -27.81
N LEU A 328 -4.73 11.55 -27.05
CA LEU A 328 -3.81 12.60 -26.61
C LEU A 328 -3.00 13.16 -27.78
N SER A 329 -2.87 14.47 -27.84
CA SER A 329 -1.85 15.13 -28.68
C SER A 329 -0.43 14.86 -28.17
N ASN A 330 0.58 15.02 -29.04
CA ASN A 330 1.99 14.82 -28.68
C ASN A 330 2.45 15.69 -27.49
N SER A 331 1.95 16.93 -27.38
CA SER A 331 2.26 17.82 -26.26
C SER A 331 1.65 17.32 -24.95
N GLN A 332 0.39 16.87 -24.98
CA GLN A 332 -0.29 16.29 -23.81
C GLN A 332 0.40 15.00 -23.36
N ALA A 333 0.74 14.09 -24.28
CA ALA A 333 1.47 12.86 -23.97
C ALA A 333 2.84 13.14 -23.32
N ARG A 334 3.54 14.19 -23.78
CA ARG A 334 4.81 14.62 -23.16
C ARG A 334 4.60 15.09 -21.73
N ILE A 335 3.54 15.86 -21.45
CA ILE A 335 3.23 16.35 -20.09
C ILE A 335 2.92 15.19 -19.15
N VAL A 336 2.11 14.23 -19.59
CA VAL A 336 1.83 13.03 -18.82
C VAL A 336 3.12 12.27 -18.50
N THR A 337 4.04 12.16 -19.47
CA THR A 337 5.34 11.50 -19.26
C THR A 337 6.24 12.26 -18.27
N GLU A 338 6.31 13.58 -18.34
CA GLU A 338 7.08 14.37 -17.36
C GLU A 338 6.46 14.29 -15.95
N PHE A 339 5.13 14.32 -15.85
CA PHE A 339 4.43 14.10 -14.59
C PHE A 339 4.72 12.71 -14.01
N GLN A 340 4.69 11.65 -14.82
CA GLN A 340 5.05 10.30 -14.39
C GLN A 340 6.45 10.23 -13.77
N LYS A 341 7.43 10.97 -14.32
CA LYS A 341 8.79 11.02 -13.73
C LYS A 341 8.76 11.63 -12.33
N SER A 342 8.05 12.74 -12.15
CA SER A 342 7.89 13.39 -10.84
C SER A 342 7.13 12.50 -9.85
N LEU A 343 6.10 11.78 -10.31
CA LEU A 343 5.35 10.82 -9.51
C LEU A 343 6.21 9.61 -9.08
N LEU A 344 7.01 9.05 -10.00
CA LEU A 344 7.92 7.95 -9.68
C LEU A 344 9.01 8.37 -8.69
N LYS A 345 9.50 9.62 -8.79
CA LYS A 345 10.42 10.17 -7.80
C LYS A 345 9.76 10.28 -6.42
N LEU A 346 8.49 10.72 -6.38
CA LEU A 346 7.72 10.73 -5.14
C LEU A 346 7.55 9.32 -4.57
N LEU A 347 7.08 8.35 -5.37
CA LEU A 347 6.93 6.96 -4.98
C LEU A 347 8.24 6.38 -4.45
N GLY A 348 9.35 6.61 -5.15
CA GLY A 348 10.69 6.24 -4.70
C GLY A 348 10.99 6.80 -3.30
N SER A 349 10.82 8.11 -3.12
CA SER A 349 11.07 8.76 -1.83
C SER A 349 10.18 8.27 -0.68
N ARG A 350 8.94 7.87 -0.97
CA ARG A 350 7.99 7.33 0.04
C ARG A 350 8.29 5.87 0.35
N MET A 351 8.62 5.08 -0.66
CA MET A 351 8.96 3.66 -0.52
C MET A 351 10.38 3.41 -0.01
N GLU A 352 11.28 4.40 -0.04
CA GLU A 352 12.60 4.33 0.59
C GLU A 352 12.52 4.43 2.11
N ARG A 353 11.46 5.03 2.66
CA ARG A 353 11.29 5.22 4.09
C ARG A 353 11.18 3.88 4.81
N LEU A 354 11.78 3.84 6.00
CA LEU A 354 11.56 2.75 6.95
C LEU A 354 10.17 2.93 7.60
N PRO A 355 9.52 1.84 8.04
CA PRO A 355 8.23 1.91 8.72
C PRO A 355 8.27 2.90 9.89
N ALA A 356 7.29 3.80 9.95
CA ALA A 356 7.24 4.82 10.99
C ALA A 356 6.90 4.19 12.35
N SER A 357 7.42 4.78 13.44
CA SER A 357 7.11 4.32 14.80
C SER A 357 5.65 4.59 15.19
N LYS A 358 5.05 5.64 14.61
CA LYS A 358 3.63 5.95 14.78
C LYS A 358 2.81 5.31 13.66
N LYS A 359 1.74 4.61 14.05
CA LYS A 359 0.83 3.92 13.12
C LYS A 359 0.16 4.87 12.12
N GLU A 360 -0.25 6.06 12.57
CA GLU A 360 -0.92 7.05 11.71
C GLU A 360 -0.02 7.57 10.59
N GLU A 361 1.27 7.80 10.88
CA GLU A 361 2.26 8.23 9.90
C GLU A 361 2.53 7.11 8.87
N ASP A 362 2.63 5.85 9.32
CA ASP A 362 2.82 4.70 8.42
C ASP A 362 1.59 4.48 7.50
N GLN A 363 0.38 4.65 8.05
CA GLN A 363 -0.87 4.57 7.28
C GLN A 363 -0.95 5.65 6.20
N SER A 364 -0.62 6.90 6.53
CA SER A 364 -0.63 8.00 5.55
C SER A 364 0.39 7.78 4.42
N VAL A 365 1.56 7.23 4.75
CA VAL A 365 2.56 6.84 3.74
C VAL A 365 2.04 5.71 2.86
N GLU A 366 1.40 4.71 3.45
CA GLU A 366 0.79 3.60 2.72
C GLU A 366 -0.30 4.08 1.74
N GLU A 367 -1.24 4.91 2.19
CA GLU A 367 -2.27 5.53 1.34
C GLU A 367 -1.66 6.36 0.21
N THR A 368 -0.55 7.07 0.49
CA THR A 368 0.15 7.86 -0.54
C THR A 368 0.78 6.97 -1.61
N VAL A 369 1.37 5.83 -1.21
CA VAL A 369 1.98 4.87 -2.15
C VAL A 369 0.90 4.19 -2.99
N GLU A 370 -0.20 3.75 -2.36
CA GLU A 370 -1.33 3.14 -3.04
C GLU A 370 -1.91 4.08 -4.11
N LEU A 371 -2.28 5.30 -3.70
CA LEU A 371 -2.84 6.30 -4.61
C LEU A 371 -1.84 6.70 -5.71
N GLY A 372 -0.55 6.79 -5.38
CA GLY A 372 0.50 7.05 -6.36
C GLY A 372 0.64 5.94 -7.41
N ILE A 373 0.54 4.67 -7.02
CA ILE A 373 0.54 3.53 -7.95
C ILE A 373 -0.70 3.58 -8.86
N GLN A 374 -1.87 3.89 -8.32
CA GLN A 374 -3.11 4.02 -9.09
C GLN A 374 -3.01 5.13 -10.14
N ILE A 375 -2.57 6.31 -9.74
CA ILE A 375 -2.32 7.44 -10.65
C ILE A 375 -1.29 7.06 -11.72
N TRP A 376 -0.25 6.31 -11.35
CA TRP A 376 0.76 5.87 -12.30
C TRP A 376 0.20 4.89 -13.34
N MET A 377 -0.65 3.93 -12.93
CA MET A 377 -1.32 3.00 -13.85
C MET A 377 -2.23 3.75 -14.82
N LEU A 378 -3.10 4.62 -14.30
CA LEU A 378 -4.04 5.42 -15.10
C LEU A 378 -3.31 6.34 -16.09
N SER A 379 -2.32 7.10 -15.62
CA SER A 379 -1.52 7.97 -16.50
C SER A 379 -0.78 7.17 -17.57
N SER A 380 -0.32 5.95 -17.26
CA SER A 380 0.33 5.05 -18.23
C SER A 380 -0.66 4.49 -19.25
N LYS A 381 -1.91 4.24 -18.85
CA LYS A 381 -2.98 3.82 -19.74
C LYS A 381 -3.31 4.91 -20.77
N ILE A 382 -3.57 6.13 -20.31
CA ILE A 382 -3.92 7.27 -21.18
C ILE A 382 -2.76 7.63 -22.12
N SER A 383 -1.51 7.56 -21.66
CA SER A 383 -0.32 7.79 -22.50
C SER A 383 0.08 6.61 -23.39
N ARG A 384 -0.68 5.50 -23.36
CA ARG A 384 -0.38 4.25 -24.10
C ARG A 384 1.01 3.68 -23.80
N SER A 385 1.56 3.95 -22.62
CA SER A 385 2.85 3.44 -22.15
C SER A 385 2.73 2.25 -21.19
N LEU A 386 1.52 1.75 -20.97
CA LEU A 386 1.19 0.68 -20.03
C LEU A 386 1.63 -0.69 -20.59
N HIS A 387 2.92 -1.01 -20.39
CA HIS A 387 3.50 -2.30 -20.75
C HIS A 387 4.17 -2.93 -19.53
N TRP A 388 3.88 -4.20 -19.24
CA TRP A 388 4.38 -4.92 -18.05
C TRP A 388 5.89 -4.78 -17.86
N ASN A 389 6.70 -5.10 -18.88
CA ASN A 389 8.16 -5.02 -18.77
C ASN A 389 8.70 -3.63 -18.41
N ASN A 390 8.08 -2.56 -18.94
CA ASN A 390 8.47 -1.19 -18.60
C ASN A 390 8.04 -0.85 -17.16
N MET A 391 6.82 -1.22 -16.78
CA MET A 391 6.27 -0.90 -15.46
C MET A 391 6.95 -1.72 -14.35
N MET A 392 6.97 -3.04 -14.47
CA MET A 392 7.46 -3.95 -13.42
C MET A 392 8.99 -4.00 -13.36
N TYR A 393 9.65 -4.37 -14.46
CA TYR A 393 11.10 -4.62 -14.44
C TYR A 393 11.92 -3.35 -14.60
N SER A 394 11.50 -2.41 -15.44
CA SER A 394 12.29 -1.20 -15.72
C SER A 394 12.08 -0.09 -14.70
N ARG A 395 10.93 -0.05 -14.01
CA ARG A 395 10.57 1.02 -13.07
C ARG A 395 10.32 0.51 -11.65
N TYR A 396 9.30 -0.31 -11.41
CA TYR A 396 8.89 -0.76 -10.07
C TYR A 396 10.01 -1.46 -9.30
N SER A 397 10.79 -2.31 -9.99
CA SER A 397 11.92 -3.04 -9.39
C SER A 397 13.00 -2.14 -8.78
N TYR A 398 13.07 -0.88 -9.21
CA TYR A 398 14.01 0.13 -8.73
C TYR A 398 13.38 1.17 -7.80
N LEU A 399 12.09 1.05 -7.46
CA LEU A 399 11.43 1.91 -6.48
C LEU A 399 11.71 1.45 -5.06
N GLY A 400 12.06 2.40 -4.17
CA GLY A 400 12.11 2.16 -2.74
C GLY A 400 13.17 1.16 -2.27
N ASN A 401 12.98 0.67 -1.05
CA ASN A 401 13.73 -0.46 -0.50
C ASN A 401 13.01 -1.81 -0.76
N SER A 402 13.71 -2.93 -0.55
CA SER A 402 13.17 -4.28 -0.79
C SER A 402 11.95 -4.61 0.07
N ILE A 403 11.90 -4.10 1.30
CA ILE A 403 10.80 -4.31 2.25
C ILE A 403 9.52 -3.68 1.70
N SER A 404 9.59 -2.41 1.30
CA SER A 404 8.47 -1.68 0.73
C SER A 404 8.00 -2.28 -0.59
N ARG A 405 8.93 -2.67 -1.48
CA ARG A 405 8.56 -3.39 -2.72
C ARG A 405 7.78 -4.66 -2.43
N ASN A 406 8.20 -5.45 -1.43
CA ASN A 406 7.49 -6.67 -1.05
C ASN A 406 6.12 -6.38 -0.42
N ARG A 407 5.95 -5.26 0.30
CA ARG A 407 4.65 -4.83 0.86
C ARG A 407 3.64 -4.52 -0.25
N PHE A 408 4.06 -3.80 -1.29
CA PHE A 408 3.16 -3.24 -2.31
C PHE A 408 3.07 -4.02 -3.63
N VAL A 409 3.89 -5.06 -3.85
CA VAL A 409 3.94 -5.75 -5.16
C VAL A 409 2.61 -6.39 -5.56
N MET A 410 1.86 -6.93 -4.59
CA MET A 410 0.54 -7.51 -4.86
C MET A 410 -0.49 -6.43 -5.21
N PHE A 411 -0.42 -5.27 -4.57
CA PHE A 411 -1.26 -4.12 -4.93
C PHE A 411 -0.93 -3.64 -6.34
N PHE A 412 0.35 -3.51 -6.68
CA PHE A 412 0.76 -3.20 -8.04
C PHE A 412 0.22 -4.20 -9.06
N CYS A 413 0.25 -5.51 -8.76
CA CYS A 413 -0.32 -6.54 -9.64
C CYS A 413 -1.83 -6.38 -9.81
N LEU A 414 -2.56 -6.13 -8.72
CA LEU A 414 -4.00 -5.86 -8.75
C LEU A 414 -4.34 -4.69 -9.68
N GLU A 415 -3.69 -3.56 -9.47
CA GLU A 415 -3.91 -2.35 -10.26
C GLU A 415 -3.51 -2.58 -11.73
N PHE A 416 -2.46 -3.37 -12.00
CA PHE A 416 -2.11 -3.74 -13.38
C PHE A 416 -3.17 -4.62 -14.03
N MET A 417 -3.75 -5.60 -13.32
CA MET A 417 -4.82 -6.44 -13.84
C MET A 417 -6.10 -5.64 -14.14
N GLN A 418 -6.35 -4.58 -13.37
CA GLN A 418 -7.51 -3.71 -13.56
C GLN A 418 -7.37 -2.80 -14.79
N TYR A 419 -6.21 -2.19 -14.99
CA TYR A 419 -6.03 -1.16 -16.04
C TYR A 419 -5.30 -1.65 -17.29
N GLY A 420 -4.49 -2.70 -17.17
CA GLY A 420 -3.59 -3.19 -18.22
C GLY A 420 -4.14 -4.35 -19.03
N THR A 421 -3.52 -4.59 -20.19
CA THR A 421 -3.76 -5.80 -20.98
C THR A 421 -2.95 -6.95 -20.40
N VAL A 422 -3.64 -7.94 -19.82
CA VAL A 422 -3.01 -9.13 -19.23
C VAL A 422 -2.96 -10.25 -20.27
N ASP A 423 -1.81 -10.40 -20.93
CA ASP A 423 -1.54 -11.56 -21.75
C ASP A 423 -1.12 -12.78 -20.90
N SER A 424 -0.89 -13.92 -21.53
CA SER A 424 -0.51 -15.16 -20.84
C SER A 424 0.83 -15.05 -20.10
N PHE A 425 1.79 -14.29 -20.62
CA PHE A 425 3.09 -14.10 -19.99
C PHE A 425 2.96 -13.26 -18.72
N VAL A 426 2.25 -12.13 -18.81
CA VAL A 426 1.99 -11.24 -17.67
C VAL A 426 1.22 -11.97 -16.57
N LEU A 427 0.20 -12.75 -16.95
CA LEU A 427 -0.57 -13.54 -16.00
C LEU A 427 0.32 -14.50 -15.20
N GLN A 428 1.22 -15.22 -15.87
CA GLN A 428 2.16 -16.13 -15.20
C GLN A 428 3.10 -15.41 -14.23
N GLU A 429 3.56 -14.21 -14.56
CA GLU A 429 4.41 -13.42 -13.65
C GLU A 429 3.65 -12.97 -12.40
N ILE A 430 2.39 -12.53 -12.56
CA ILE A 430 1.51 -12.18 -11.43
C ILE A 430 1.24 -13.41 -10.56
N GLU A 431 0.99 -14.56 -11.18
CA GLU A 431 0.78 -15.83 -10.48
C GLU A 431 2.00 -16.26 -9.68
N LYS A 432 3.22 -16.10 -10.23
CA LYS A 432 4.48 -16.35 -9.51
C LYS A 432 4.62 -15.44 -8.28
N ILE A 433 4.31 -14.14 -8.42
CA ILE A 433 4.35 -13.17 -7.32
C ILE A 433 3.38 -13.57 -6.21
N PHE A 434 2.13 -13.90 -6.58
CA PHE A 434 1.12 -14.31 -5.60
C PHE A 434 1.49 -15.63 -4.93
N LEU A 435 1.98 -16.61 -5.70
CA LEU A 435 2.44 -17.91 -5.19
C LEU A 435 3.58 -17.76 -4.16
N ASN A 436 4.56 -16.91 -4.44
CA ASN A 436 5.64 -16.59 -3.50
C ASN A 436 5.11 -15.89 -2.25
N GLY A 437 4.10 -15.03 -2.39
CA GLY A 437 3.44 -14.37 -1.28
C GLY A 437 2.63 -15.30 -0.38
N LEU A 438 2.08 -16.39 -0.93
CA LEU A 438 1.44 -17.46 -0.18
C LEU A 438 2.42 -18.27 0.68
N VAL A 439 3.72 -17.96 0.73
CA VAL A 439 4.70 -18.59 1.64
C VAL A 439 5.15 -17.65 2.77
N SER A 440 4.87 -16.35 2.67
CA SER A 440 5.19 -15.38 3.72
C SER A 440 4.50 -15.69 5.06
N PRO A 441 5.15 -15.52 6.23
CA PRO A 441 4.55 -15.78 7.55
C PRO A 441 3.22 -15.02 7.73
N ASN A 442 3.25 -13.74 7.38
CA ASN A 442 2.08 -12.87 7.32
C ASN A 442 1.66 -12.63 5.87
N LEU A 443 0.39 -12.89 5.56
CA LEU A 443 -0.16 -12.61 4.24
C LEU A 443 -0.39 -11.11 4.06
N SER A 444 -0.15 -10.62 2.84
CA SER A 444 -0.39 -9.22 2.51
C SER A 444 -1.90 -8.91 2.52
N LYS A 445 -2.29 -7.70 2.90
CA LYS A 445 -3.70 -7.28 2.90
C LYS A 445 -4.37 -7.38 1.52
N TYR A 446 -3.58 -7.30 0.45
CA TYR A 446 -4.04 -7.40 -0.94
C TYR A 446 -4.22 -8.85 -1.43
N SER A 447 -3.86 -9.85 -0.62
CA SER A 447 -3.81 -11.25 -1.05
C SER A 447 -5.19 -11.80 -1.43
N VAL A 448 -6.24 -11.37 -0.73
CA VAL A 448 -7.61 -11.87 -0.96
C VAL A 448 -8.14 -11.40 -2.31
N ASP A 449 -8.00 -10.10 -2.61
CA ASP A 449 -8.51 -9.54 -3.85
C ASP A 449 -7.70 -10.01 -5.06
N LEU A 450 -6.39 -10.20 -4.90
CA LEU A 450 -5.55 -10.76 -5.96
C LEU A 450 -5.93 -12.22 -6.23
N TYR A 451 -6.16 -13.01 -5.18
CA TYR A 451 -6.68 -14.37 -5.33
C TYR A 451 -8.01 -14.40 -6.09
N ARG A 452 -8.96 -13.53 -5.72
CA ARG A 452 -10.27 -13.42 -6.40
C ARG A 452 -10.11 -13.08 -7.89
N SER A 453 -9.24 -12.14 -8.20
CA SER A 453 -8.96 -11.73 -9.58
C SER A 453 -8.37 -12.87 -10.41
N LEU A 454 -7.50 -13.69 -9.80
CA LEU A 454 -6.89 -14.86 -10.46
C LEU A 454 -7.89 -16.01 -10.65
N ILE A 455 -8.70 -16.37 -9.65
CA ILE A 455 -9.68 -17.47 -9.79
C ILE A 455 -10.80 -17.17 -10.77
N GLN A 456 -11.08 -15.89 -11.03
CA GLN A 456 -12.11 -15.48 -12.00
C GLN A 456 -11.58 -15.52 -13.45
N ASN A 457 -10.26 -15.53 -13.65
CA ASN A 457 -9.64 -15.54 -14.97
C ASN A 457 -9.50 -16.98 -15.49
N PRO A 458 -10.22 -17.40 -16.55
CA PRO A 458 -10.18 -18.78 -17.06
C PRO A 458 -8.82 -19.26 -17.54
N ASN A 459 -7.91 -18.33 -17.88
CA ASN A 459 -6.56 -18.65 -18.31
C ASN A 459 -5.57 -18.81 -17.14
N SER A 460 -6.01 -18.55 -15.91
CA SER A 460 -5.17 -18.65 -14.72
C SER A 460 -5.01 -20.10 -14.25
N VAL A 461 -3.85 -20.43 -13.69
CA VAL A 461 -3.62 -21.71 -13.00
C VAL A 461 -4.42 -21.84 -11.70
N PHE A 462 -4.93 -20.72 -11.18
CA PHE A 462 -5.81 -20.68 -10.00
C PHE A 462 -7.27 -20.99 -10.35
N TRP A 463 -7.63 -20.87 -11.63
CA TRP A 463 -8.99 -21.13 -12.06
C TRP A 463 -9.34 -22.61 -11.95
N SER A 464 -10.57 -22.88 -11.53
CA SER A 464 -11.09 -24.24 -11.55
C SER A 464 -12.61 -24.30 -11.73
N LYS A 465 -13.06 -25.22 -12.59
CA LYS A 465 -14.49 -25.54 -12.79
C LYS A 465 -15.15 -26.20 -11.58
N GLU A 466 -14.38 -26.92 -10.77
CA GLU A 466 -14.86 -27.64 -9.59
C GLU A 466 -14.34 -26.90 -8.35
N SER A 467 -15.12 -25.98 -7.78
CA SER A 467 -14.70 -25.23 -6.60
C SER A 467 -14.76 -26.10 -5.34
N SER A 468 -13.81 -27.02 -5.19
CA SER A 468 -13.64 -27.77 -3.94
C SER A 468 -13.16 -26.88 -2.79
N ILE A 469 -12.62 -25.69 -3.12
CA ILE A 469 -12.22 -24.65 -2.17
C ILE A 469 -13.40 -23.69 -1.97
N PRO A 470 -13.85 -23.46 -0.71
CA PRO A 470 -14.88 -22.47 -0.40
C PRO A 470 -14.49 -21.07 -0.88
N GLU A 471 -15.48 -20.21 -1.09
CA GLU A 471 -15.23 -18.82 -1.46
C GLU A 471 -14.40 -18.11 -0.38
N ILE A 472 -13.25 -17.59 -0.78
CA ILE A 472 -12.32 -16.91 0.13
C ILE A 472 -12.69 -15.44 0.18
N THR A 473 -13.22 -15.00 1.32
CA THR A 473 -13.70 -13.63 1.51
C THR A 473 -12.88 -12.81 2.50
N SER A 474 -11.93 -13.44 3.20
CA SER A 474 -11.13 -12.79 4.25
C SER A 474 -9.71 -13.34 4.32
N LEU A 475 -8.79 -12.59 4.91
CA LEU A 475 -7.41 -13.05 5.13
C LEU A 475 -7.35 -14.30 6.01
N VAL A 476 -8.24 -14.40 7.01
CA VAL A 476 -8.32 -15.55 7.91
C VAL A 476 -8.73 -16.81 7.14
N SER A 477 -9.71 -16.71 6.24
CA SER A 477 -10.10 -17.85 5.40
C SER A 477 -8.98 -18.23 4.43
N LEU A 478 -8.31 -17.25 3.82
CA LEU A 478 -7.15 -17.50 2.96
C LEU A 478 -6.03 -18.24 3.71
N GLN A 479 -5.75 -17.84 4.95
CA GLN A 479 -4.73 -18.46 5.80
C GLN A 479 -5.09 -19.91 6.19
N SER A 480 -6.37 -20.18 6.50
CA SER A 480 -6.86 -21.52 6.83
C SER A 480 -6.82 -22.47 5.63
N PHE A 481 -7.12 -21.98 4.43
CA PHE A 481 -7.12 -22.80 3.19
C PHE A 481 -5.78 -22.80 2.45
N ARG A 482 -4.79 -22.05 2.94
CA ARG A 482 -3.49 -21.81 2.30
C ARG A 482 -2.81 -23.07 1.76
N LEU A 483 -2.66 -24.12 2.58
CA LEU A 483 -2.00 -25.36 2.17
C LEU A 483 -2.80 -26.10 1.08
N ARG A 484 -4.13 -26.04 1.15
CA ARG A 484 -5.02 -26.65 0.16
C ARG A 484 -4.94 -25.93 -1.18
N ILE A 485 -4.89 -24.60 -1.16
CA ILE A 485 -4.69 -23.76 -2.36
C ILE A 485 -3.34 -24.10 -3.00
N LEU A 486 -2.26 -24.12 -2.21
CA LEU A 486 -0.92 -24.47 -2.69
C LEU A 486 -0.88 -25.88 -3.30
N THR A 487 -1.46 -26.87 -2.61
CA THR A 487 -1.53 -28.26 -3.10
C THR A 487 -2.18 -28.32 -4.46
N ARG A 488 -3.38 -27.74 -4.58
CA ARG A 488 -4.15 -27.73 -5.81
C ARG A 488 -3.39 -27.03 -6.94
N LEU A 489 -2.79 -25.89 -6.64
CA LEU A 489 -2.06 -25.13 -7.63
C LEU A 489 -0.84 -25.90 -8.15
N PHE A 490 -0.10 -26.61 -7.29
CA PHE A 490 0.97 -27.49 -7.76
C PHE A 490 0.43 -28.62 -8.65
N GLU A 491 -0.72 -29.20 -8.30
CA GLU A 491 -1.38 -30.22 -9.12
C GLU A 491 -1.75 -29.65 -10.50
N THR A 492 -2.30 -28.43 -10.54
CA THR A 492 -2.64 -27.73 -11.79
C THR A 492 -1.40 -27.38 -12.61
N ILE A 493 -0.33 -26.85 -12.01
CA ILE A 493 0.91 -26.49 -12.73
C ILE A 493 1.55 -27.74 -13.32
N VAL A 494 1.68 -28.81 -12.52
CA VAL A 494 2.30 -30.06 -12.98
C VAL A 494 1.46 -30.72 -14.07
N GLY A 495 0.13 -30.78 -13.87
CA GLY A 495 -0.84 -31.38 -14.80
C GLY A 495 -1.20 -30.54 -16.01
N SER A 496 -0.87 -29.24 -16.03
CA SER A 496 -1.21 -28.34 -17.13
C SER A 496 -0.55 -28.77 -18.43
N GLN A 497 -1.32 -28.86 -19.51
CA GLN A 497 -0.80 -29.15 -20.86
C GLN A 497 -0.37 -27.87 -21.60
N THR A 498 -0.76 -26.69 -21.11
CA THR A 498 -0.45 -25.40 -21.73
C THR A 498 0.91 -24.85 -21.32
N LEU A 499 1.38 -25.19 -20.11
CA LEU A 499 2.69 -24.76 -19.61
C LEU A 499 3.80 -25.66 -20.15
N HIS A 500 4.87 -25.06 -20.65
CA HIS A 500 6.07 -25.79 -21.06
C HIS A 500 6.87 -26.30 -19.86
N GLY A 501 7.63 -27.38 -20.03
CA GLY A 501 8.43 -27.99 -18.94
C GLY A 501 9.39 -27.01 -18.26
N ASN A 502 10.00 -26.10 -19.02
CA ASN A 502 10.89 -25.06 -18.49
C ASN A 502 10.15 -24.02 -17.63
N GLU A 503 8.93 -23.65 -18.01
CA GLU A 503 8.10 -22.69 -17.25
C GLU A 503 7.66 -23.32 -15.92
N LYS A 504 7.20 -24.58 -15.95
CA LYS A 504 6.87 -25.36 -14.76
C LYS A 504 8.07 -25.42 -13.81
N SER A 505 9.24 -25.78 -14.34
CA SER A 505 10.49 -25.82 -13.57
C SER A 505 10.84 -24.46 -12.97
N GLY A 506 10.70 -23.37 -13.74
CA GLY A 506 10.99 -22.02 -13.28
C GLY A 506 10.07 -21.55 -12.15
N ILE A 507 8.75 -21.80 -12.26
CA ILE A 507 7.77 -21.46 -11.20
C ILE A 507 8.08 -22.24 -9.91
N ILE A 508 8.29 -23.56 -10.03
CA ILE A 508 8.55 -24.43 -8.87
C ILE A 508 9.89 -24.08 -8.22
N SER A 509 10.94 -23.87 -9.00
CA SER A 509 12.26 -23.48 -8.49
C SER A 509 12.22 -22.13 -7.77
N GLY A 510 11.56 -21.12 -8.36
CA GLY A 510 11.39 -19.80 -7.73
C GLY A 510 10.65 -19.89 -6.39
N PHE A 511 9.59 -20.70 -6.33
CA PHE A 511 8.85 -20.96 -5.10
C PHE A 511 9.70 -21.64 -4.02
N VAL A 512 10.45 -22.69 -4.38
CA VAL A 512 11.33 -23.40 -3.44
C VAL A 512 12.38 -22.46 -2.87
N LYS A 513 12.99 -21.62 -3.71
CA LYS A 513 13.95 -20.61 -3.26
C LYS A 513 13.31 -19.66 -2.24
N ARG A 514 12.11 -19.15 -2.54
CA ARG A 514 11.38 -18.28 -1.59
C ARG A 514 11.04 -18.99 -0.29
N LEU A 515 10.65 -20.26 -0.35
CA LEU A 515 10.37 -21.08 0.84
C LEU A 515 11.62 -21.28 1.69
N HIS A 516 12.77 -21.52 1.06
CA HIS A 516 14.05 -21.63 1.76
C HIS A 516 14.45 -20.30 2.42
N ASP A 517 14.27 -19.16 1.75
CA ASP A 517 14.53 -17.83 2.32
C ASP A 517 13.63 -17.57 3.54
N VAL A 518 12.32 -17.83 3.43
CA VAL A 518 11.38 -17.66 4.55
C VAL A 518 11.76 -18.51 5.76
N TYR A 519 12.13 -19.77 5.54
CA TYR A 519 12.61 -20.64 6.60
C TYR A 519 13.89 -20.08 7.24
N THR A 520 14.87 -19.67 6.43
CA THR A 520 16.13 -19.12 6.93
C THR A 520 15.90 -17.91 7.84
N ASP A 521 15.02 -16.99 7.42
CA ASP A 521 14.72 -15.76 8.15
C ASP A 521 13.89 -15.99 9.44
N HIS A 522 13.03 -17.02 9.47
CA HIS A 522 12.01 -17.21 10.54
C HIS A 522 12.02 -18.60 11.21
N HIS A 523 13.11 -19.37 11.10
CA HIS A 523 13.19 -20.74 11.64
C HIS A 523 12.97 -20.84 13.16
N HIS A 524 13.12 -19.74 13.91
CA HIS A 524 12.82 -19.70 15.34
C HIS A 524 11.33 -19.78 15.66
N GLU A 525 10.45 -19.47 14.70
CA GLU A 525 8.99 -19.53 14.87
C GLU A 525 8.46 -20.92 14.53
N GLN A 526 7.89 -21.61 15.53
CA GLN A 526 7.41 -22.98 15.35
C GLN A 526 6.28 -23.09 14.31
N GLY A 527 5.38 -22.11 14.27
CA GLY A 527 4.31 -22.06 13.26
C GLY A 527 4.83 -21.91 11.82
N VAL A 528 5.93 -21.19 11.62
CA VAL A 528 6.56 -21.05 10.29
C VAL A 528 7.29 -22.33 9.91
N THR A 529 7.97 -22.97 10.87
CA THR A 529 8.64 -24.26 10.66
C THR A 529 7.64 -25.35 10.25
N ASP A 530 6.50 -25.44 10.94
CA ASP A 530 5.43 -26.40 10.62
C ASP A 530 4.80 -26.14 9.25
N LEU A 531 4.58 -24.87 8.90
CA LEU A 531 4.12 -24.48 7.57
C LEU A 531 5.13 -24.91 6.49
N CYS A 532 6.41 -24.58 6.68
CA CYS A 532 7.46 -24.94 5.74
C CYS A 532 7.57 -26.46 5.57
N LYS A 533 7.44 -27.23 6.65
CA LYS A 533 7.41 -28.69 6.64
C LYS A 533 6.26 -29.22 5.78
N ARG A 534 5.02 -28.79 6.04
CA ARG A 534 3.82 -29.23 5.29
C ARG A 534 3.85 -28.83 3.81
N VAL A 535 4.39 -27.64 3.51
CA VAL A 535 4.55 -27.17 2.13
C VAL A 535 5.61 -27.98 1.41
N THR A 536 6.75 -28.26 2.07
CA THR A 536 7.83 -29.09 1.51
C THR A 536 7.33 -30.50 1.19
N GLU A 537 6.57 -31.13 2.09
CA GLU A 537 5.91 -32.42 1.84
C GLU A 537 4.98 -32.39 0.63
N THR A 538 4.22 -31.30 0.48
CA THR A 538 3.30 -31.11 -0.65
C THR A 538 4.05 -30.99 -1.96
N VAL A 539 5.10 -30.16 -2.01
CA VAL A 539 5.96 -30.00 -3.20
C VAL A 539 6.62 -31.32 -3.54
N GLN A 540 7.16 -32.05 -2.55
CA GLN A 540 7.78 -33.36 -2.75
C GLN A 540 6.80 -34.38 -3.34
N ARG A 541 5.55 -34.38 -2.86
CA ARG A 541 4.50 -35.30 -3.29
C ARG A 541 4.01 -35.01 -4.71
N VAL A 542 3.81 -33.74 -5.06
CA VAL A 542 3.14 -33.34 -6.31
C VAL A 542 4.14 -32.99 -7.42
N ALA A 543 5.23 -32.31 -7.08
CA ALA A 543 6.19 -31.73 -8.03
C ALA A 543 7.56 -32.41 -8.01
N LYS A 544 7.64 -33.66 -7.52
CA LYS A 544 8.88 -34.44 -7.35
C LYS A 544 9.86 -34.33 -8.52
N ASN A 545 9.37 -34.50 -9.74
CA ASN A 545 10.19 -34.53 -10.95
C ASN A 545 10.87 -33.19 -11.25
N TYR A 546 10.32 -32.08 -10.76
CA TYR A 546 10.86 -30.72 -10.96
C TYR A 546 11.78 -30.28 -9.84
N VAL A 547 11.67 -30.88 -8.64
CA VAL A 547 12.54 -30.56 -7.48
C VAL A 547 13.69 -31.54 -7.28
N ALA A 548 13.67 -32.69 -7.95
CA ALA A 548 14.69 -33.74 -7.78
C ALA A 548 16.12 -33.22 -8.00
N SER A 549 16.33 -32.29 -8.94
CA SER A 549 17.64 -31.70 -9.24
C SER A 549 17.97 -30.41 -8.49
N LEU A 550 17.04 -29.83 -7.71
CA LEU A 550 17.23 -28.55 -7.03
C LEU A 550 17.92 -28.76 -5.68
N ASP A 551 19.14 -28.25 -5.52
CA ASP A 551 19.89 -28.43 -4.28
C ASP A 551 19.29 -27.64 -3.11
N GLU A 552 18.74 -26.44 -3.36
CA GLU A 552 18.06 -25.64 -2.33
C GLU A 552 16.85 -26.36 -1.73
N PHE A 553 16.15 -27.16 -2.52
CA PHE A 553 15.03 -27.98 -2.04
C PHE A 553 15.51 -29.03 -1.03
N TRP A 554 16.60 -29.71 -1.35
CA TRP A 554 17.16 -30.78 -0.52
C TRP A 554 17.84 -30.24 0.72
N GLU A 555 18.51 -29.09 0.62
CA GLU A 555 19.03 -28.38 1.79
C GLU A 555 17.89 -28.03 2.76
N LEU A 556 16.83 -27.37 2.28
CA LEU A 556 15.66 -27.05 3.09
C LEU A 556 15.05 -28.30 3.71
N SER A 557 14.87 -29.34 2.90
CA SER A 557 14.28 -30.61 3.32
C SER A 557 15.08 -31.23 4.47
N THR A 558 16.40 -31.28 4.37
CA THR A 558 17.26 -31.81 5.45
C THR A 558 17.19 -30.97 6.74
N LYS A 559 17.15 -29.63 6.63
CA LYS A 559 16.98 -28.74 7.79
C LYS A 559 15.63 -28.93 8.49
N LEU A 560 14.57 -29.24 7.72
CA LEU A 560 13.23 -29.55 8.22
C LEU A 560 13.07 -30.99 8.74
N GLY A 561 14.14 -31.79 8.72
CA GLY A 561 14.16 -33.17 9.24
C GLY A 561 13.81 -34.24 8.21
N PHE A 562 13.65 -33.91 6.93
CA PHE A 562 13.43 -34.91 5.89
C PHE A 562 14.73 -35.67 5.55
N PRO A 563 14.65 -36.95 5.14
CA PRO A 563 15.81 -37.70 4.67
C PRO A 563 16.48 -37.03 3.47
N ASN A 564 17.79 -37.19 3.34
CA ASN A 564 18.55 -36.58 2.25
C ASN A 564 18.13 -37.11 0.85
N LYS A 565 18.51 -36.37 -0.20
CA LYS A 565 18.22 -36.67 -1.62
C LYS A 565 18.47 -38.13 -2.01
N ASN A 566 19.65 -38.67 -1.67
CA ASN A 566 20.06 -40.02 -2.05
C ASN A 566 19.18 -41.08 -1.39
N ILE A 567 18.83 -40.83 -0.14
CA ILE A 567 18.05 -41.71 0.71
C ILE A 567 16.57 -41.72 0.29
N GLN A 568 15.97 -40.55 0.05
CA GLN A 568 14.59 -40.46 -0.45
C GLN A 568 14.44 -41.02 -1.87
N ASN A 569 15.42 -40.78 -2.74
CA ASN A 569 15.39 -41.36 -4.09
C ASN A 569 15.38 -42.89 -3.99
N LYS A 570 16.26 -43.49 -3.18
CA LYS A 570 16.25 -44.93 -2.89
C LYS A 570 14.89 -45.38 -2.35
N TRP A 571 14.36 -44.73 -1.31
CA TRP A 571 13.06 -45.06 -0.73
C TRP A 571 11.91 -45.07 -1.76
N SER A 572 11.93 -44.09 -2.67
CA SER A 572 10.87 -43.90 -3.65
C SER A 572 10.95 -44.86 -4.84
N THR A 573 12.14 -45.38 -5.16
CA THR A 573 12.36 -46.38 -6.20
C THR A 573 12.31 -47.81 -5.68
N SER A 574 12.46 -47.99 -4.37
CA SER A 574 12.37 -49.29 -3.72
C SER A 574 10.94 -49.83 -3.75
N ASP A 575 10.84 -51.14 -3.99
CA ASP A 575 9.62 -51.91 -3.71
C ASP A 575 9.35 -51.95 -2.20
N ASP A 576 8.19 -52.44 -1.79
CA ASP A 576 7.80 -52.43 -0.39
C ASP A 576 8.76 -53.26 0.49
N LYS A 577 9.37 -54.33 -0.05
CA LYS A 577 10.43 -55.09 0.64
C LYS A 577 11.70 -54.25 0.83
N GLY A 578 12.15 -53.54 -0.20
CA GLY A 578 13.27 -52.62 -0.12
C GLY A 578 13.04 -51.45 0.85
N LYS A 579 11.79 -50.98 0.99
CA LYS A 579 11.43 -49.97 2.00
C LYS A 579 11.52 -50.53 3.42
N VAL A 580 11.07 -51.77 3.67
CA VAL A 580 11.27 -52.44 4.99
C VAL A 580 12.76 -52.52 5.32
N GLN A 581 13.62 -52.83 4.33
CA GLN A 581 15.07 -52.90 4.52
C GLN A 581 15.71 -51.54 4.84
N LEU A 582 15.29 -50.48 4.14
CA LEU A 582 15.78 -49.12 4.42
C LEU A 582 15.35 -48.65 5.81
N LEU A 583 14.08 -48.87 6.17
CA LEU A 583 13.56 -48.55 7.51
C LEU A 583 14.33 -49.31 8.61
N ASN A 584 14.61 -50.59 8.37
CA ASN A 584 15.42 -51.41 9.27
C ASN A 584 16.84 -50.85 9.45
N THR A 585 17.47 -50.45 8.36
CA THR A 585 18.86 -49.94 8.38
C THR A 585 18.97 -48.67 9.24
N GLU A 586 18.01 -47.76 9.11
CA GLU A 586 17.95 -46.54 9.91
C GLU A 586 17.61 -46.81 11.36
N PHE A 587 16.64 -47.68 11.62
CA PHE A 587 16.29 -48.08 12.98
C PHE A 587 17.50 -48.68 13.71
N VAL A 588 18.17 -49.66 13.11
CA VAL A 588 19.35 -50.30 13.72
C VAL A 588 20.53 -49.33 13.84
N SER A 589 20.72 -48.45 12.86
CA SER A 589 21.72 -47.37 12.93
C SER A 589 21.45 -46.43 14.10
N ALA A 590 20.20 -45.97 14.28
CA ALA A 590 19.82 -45.12 15.40
C ALA A 590 20.12 -45.79 16.74
N LEU A 591 19.79 -47.08 16.89
CA LEU A 591 20.10 -47.85 18.10
C LEU A 591 21.60 -48.00 18.33
N ALA A 592 22.36 -48.32 17.29
CA ALA A 592 23.80 -48.55 17.41
C ALA A 592 24.60 -47.28 17.74
N TYR A 593 24.14 -46.12 17.26
CA TYR A 593 24.77 -44.82 17.52
C TYR A 593 24.12 -44.03 18.66
N GLY A 594 23.15 -44.60 19.37
CA GLY A 594 22.46 -43.93 20.49
C GLY A 594 21.65 -42.70 20.09
N LYS A 595 21.16 -42.63 18.85
CA LYS A 595 20.27 -41.56 18.38
C LYS A 595 18.82 -41.86 18.78
N ASP A 596 17.97 -40.83 18.78
CA ASP A 596 16.53 -41.01 19.01
C ASP A 596 15.91 -41.83 17.85
N TYR A 597 15.52 -43.06 18.16
CA TYR A 597 14.95 -44.00 17.20
C TYR A 597 13.52 -43.61 16.78
N ILE A 598 12.78 -42.86 17.61
CA ILE A 598 11.42 -42.39 17.28
C ILE A 598 11.51 -41.37 16.16
N VAL A 599 12.41 -40.40 16.30
CA VAL A 599 12.67 -39.39 15.25
C VAL A 599 13.21 -40.06 13.99
N ALA A 600 14.10 -41.05 14.14
CA ALA A 600 14.64 -41.80 13.00
C ALA A 600 13.56 -42.55 12.22
N ILE A 601 12.56 -43.16 12.87
CA ILE A 601 11.43 -43.83 12.20
C ILE A 601 10.45 -42.80 11.61
N ASP A 602 10.16 -41.71 12.34
CA ASP A 602 9.23 -40.67 11.89
C ASP A 602 9.65 -39.99 10.60
N ASN A 603 10.96 -39.80 10.39
CA ASN A 603 11.49 -39.20 9.16
C ASN A 603 11.20 -40.01 7.88
N TRP A 604 10.82 -41.28 8.02
CA TRP A 604 10.59 -42.21 6.90
C TRP A 604 9.14 -42.63 6.77
N LYS A 605 8.32 -42.34 7.78
CA LYS A 605 6.93 -42.73 7.84
C LYS A 605 6.06 -41.63 7.26
N THR A 606 5.27 -41.96 6.24
CA THR A 606 4.10 -41.17 5.82
C THR A 606 2.84 -41.80 6.39
N GLU A 607 1.78 -41.02 6.66
CA GLU A 607 0.47 -41.50 7.15
C GLU A 607 -0.13 -42.66 6.33
N LYS A 608 0.33 -42.90 5.10
CA LYS A 608 -0.12 -43.97 4.20
C LYS A 608 0.68 -45.28 4.27
N ASN A 609 1.78 -45.35 5.03
CA ASN A 609 2.76 -46.47 4.99
C ASN A 609 2.91 -47.24 6.32
N ASP A 610 1.86 -47.31 7.14
CA ASP A 610 1.84 -48.10 8.39
C ASP A 610 2.16 -49.59 8.18
N LEU A 611 1.82 -50.13 7.00
CA LEU A 611 2.09 -51.52 6.60
C LEU A 611 3.60 -51.88 6.68
N ILE A 612 4.48 -50.95 6.33
CA ILE A 612 5.94 -51.15 6.30
C ILE A 612 6.48 -51.33 7.72
N LEU A 613 5.98 -50.52 8.65
CA LEU A 613 6.29 -50.63 10.08
C LEU A 613 5.80 -51.96 10.64
N TYR A 614 4.55 -52.36 10.34
CA TYR A 614 3.99 -53.61 10.83
C TYR A 614 4.70 -54.84 10.25
N ALA A 615 5.12 -54.77 8.98
CA ALA A 615 5.99 -55.78 8.38
C ALA A 615 7.33 -55.88 9.11
N LEU A 616 7.95 -54.77 9.51
CA LEU A 616 9.19 -54.77 10.29
C LEU A 616 8.99 -55.40 11.69
N VAL A 617 7.87 -55.10 12.37
CA VAL A 617 7.47 -55.74 13.63
C VAL A 617 7.33 -57.25 13.45
N GLN A 618 6.67 -57.71 12.38
CA GLN A 618 6.54 -59.13 12.05
C GLN A 618 7.90 -59.80 11.82
N VAL A 619 8.82 -59.14 11.10
CA VAL A 619 10.16 -59.69 10.85
C VAL A 619 10.89 -59.93 12.18
N TYR A 620 10.90 -58.94 13.08
CA TYR A 620 11.56 -59.10 14.38
C TYR A 620 10.87 -60.11 15.30
N ALA A 621 9.54 -60.18 15.28
CA ALA A 621 8.79 -61.20 15.99
C ALA A 621 9.15 -62.61 15.48
N SER A 622 9.26 -62.80 14.16
CA SER A 622 9.65 -64.09 13.56
C SER A 622 11.11 -64.46 13.89
N ALA A 623 11.99 -63.46 14.00
CA ALA A 623 13.40 -63.64 14.33
C ALA A 623 13.64 -64.14 15.77
N LEU A 624 12.66 -63.98 16.68
CA LEU A 624 12.74 -64.54 18.04
C LEU A 624 12.90 -66.06 18.06
N THR A 625 12.41 -66.76 17.02
CA THR A 625 12.61 -68.21 16.88
C THR A 625 14.06 -68.58 16.61
N VAL A 626 14.87 -67.64 16.12
CA VAL A 626 16.29 -67.79 15.81
C VAL A 626 17.17 -67.31 16.98
N SER A 627 16.83 -66.17 17.59
CA SER A 627 17.58 -65.62 18.73
C SER A 627 16.73 -64.74 19.64
N SER A 628 16.86 -64.93 20.95
CA SER A 628 16.19 -64.09 21.97
C SER A 628 16.73 -62.66 22.04
N ALA A 629 17.86 -62.35 21.38
CA ALA A 629 18.40 -60.99 21.34
C ALA A 629 17.49 -60.00 20.59
N TYR A 630 16.61 -60.51 19.71
CA TYR A 630 15.67 -59.67 18.95
C TYR A 630 14.54 -59.09 19.79
N TRP A 631 14.36 -59.56 21.05
CA TRP A 631 13.42 -58.93 21.99
C TRP A 631 13.70 -57.43 22.16
N ALA A 632 14.97 -57.02 22.12
CA ALA A 632 15.33 -55.60 22.24
C ALA A 632 14.87 -54.74 21.05
N HIS A 633 14.90 -55.29 19.84
CA HIS A 633 14.43 -54.60 18.64
C HIS A 633 12.90 -54.54 18.63
N LEU A 634 12.26 -55.67 18.96
CA LEU A 634 10.81 -55.76 19.02
C LEU A 634 10.22 -54.85 20.10
N SER A 635 10.83 -54.78 21.29
CA SER A 635 10.33 -53.93 22.39
C SER A 635 10.30 -52.45 22.00
N LEU A 636 11.36 -51.95 21.37
CA LEU A 636 11.48 -50.54 20.97
C LEU A 636 10.54 -50.19 19.81
N LEU A 637 10.35 -51.11 18.84
CA LEU A 637 9.36 -50.91 17.78
C LEU A 637 7.93 -50.90 18.34
N LEU A 638 7.63 -51.75 19.32
CA LEU A 638 6.32 -51.76 19.98
C LEU A 638 6.11 -50.51 20.84
N GLU A 639 7.13 -50.02 21.54
CA GLU A 639 7.08 -48.74 22.26
C GLU A 639 6.81 -47.56 21.30
N TYR A 640 7.43 -47.56 20.11
CA TYR A 640 7.09 -46.60 19.06
C TYR A 640 5.62 -46.69 18.65
N VAL A 641 5.10 -47.91 18.44
CA VAL A 641 3.68 -48.12 18.10
C VAL A 641 2.76 -47.61 19.22
N VAL A 642 3.09 -47.89 20.49
CA VAL A 642 2.35 -47.38 21.66
C VAL A 642 2.24 -45.86 21.60
N ALA A 643 3.37 -45.16 21.46
CA ALA A 643 3.40 -43.69 21.39
C ALA A 643 2.50 -43.16 20.27
N LYS A 644 2.49 -43.84 19.11
CA LYS A 644 1.69 -43.43 17.95
C LYS A 644 0.20 -43.75 18.09
N VAL A 645 -0.17 -44.83 18.79
CA VAL A 645 -1.57 -45.15 19.14
C VAL A 645 -2.09 -44.12 20.14
N GLU A 646 -1.31 -43.77 21.17
CA GLU A 646 -1.70 -42.80 22.21
C GLU A 646 -1.90 -41.39 21.66
N THR A 647 -1.14 -40.98 20.64
CA THR A 647 -1.32 -39.69 19.95
C THR A 647 -2.32 -39.73 18.79
N PHE A 648 -3.09 -40.82 18.62
CA PHE A 648 -4.05 -41.02 17.52
C PHE A 648 -3.46 -40.82 16.11
N SER A 649 -2.16 -41.07 15.94
CA SER A 649 -1.43 -40.84 14.69
C SER A 649 -1.40 -42.06 13.75
N LEU A 650 -2.03 -43.16 14.16
CA LEU A 650 -2.19 -44.39 13.37
C LEU A 650 -3.61 -44.52 12.87
N MET A 651 -3.76 -44.99 11.63
CA MET A 651 -5.07 -45.34 11.08
C MET A 651 -5.51 -46.66 11.71
N THR A 652 -6.29 -46.60 12.78
CA THR A 652 -6.73 -47.79 13.52
C THR A 652 -7.86 -48.53 12.80
N ASN A 653 -8.70 -47.83 12.04
CA ASN A 653 -9.88 -48.39 11.36
C ASN A 653 -9.61 -49.26 10.11
N VAL A 654 -8.35 -49.57 9.79
CA VAL A 654 -7.96 -50.30 8.57
C VAL A 654 -7.49 -51.73 8.87
N LEU A 655 -7.69 -52.64 7.91
CA LEU A 655 -7.38 -54.07 8.01
C LEU A 655 -5.93 -54.39 8.48
N PRO A 656 -4.88 -53.66 8.04
CA PRO A 656 -3.52 -53.84 8.56
C PRO A 656 -3.39 -53.67 10.08
N PHE A 657 -4.13 -52.75 10.68
CA PHE A 657 -4.07 -52.56 12.14
C PHE A 657 -4.69 -53.75 12.88
N LYS A 658 -5.84 -54.27 12.42
CA LYS A 658 -6.44 -55.49 12.98
C LYS A 658 -5.51 -56.71 12.87
N LYS A 659 -4.80 -56.83 11.75
CA LYS A 659 -3.74 -57.82 11.54
C LYS A 659 -2.58 -57.66 12.52
N LEU A 660 -2.23 -56.42 12.89
CA LEU A 660 -1.17 -56.15 13.89
C LEU A 660 -1.60 -56.67 15.26
N LEU A 661 -2.86 -56.45 15.66
CA LEU A 661 -3.39 -56.97 16.94
C LEU A 661 -3.31 -58.50 16.99
N SER A 662 -3.62 -59.18 15.88
CA SER A 662 -3.43 -60.63 15.76
C SER A 662 -1.96 -61.05 15.88
N LEU A 663 -1.04 -60.27 15.33
CA LEU A 663 0.40 -60.51 15.51
C LEU A 663 0.81 -60.34 16.99
N LEU A 664 0.25 -59.38 17.73
CA LEU A 664 0.54 -59.22 19.18
C LEU A 664 0.14 -60.48 19.97
N LYS A 665 -1.01 -61.10 19.64
CA LYS A 665 -1.43 -62.40 20.17
C LYS A 665 -0.42 -63.51 19.84
N GLU A 666 0.18 -63.51 18.66
CA GLU A 666 1.22 -64.49 18.31
C GLU A 666 2.53 -64.23 19.05
N VAL A 667 2.89 -62.97 19.31
CA VAL A 667 4.07 -62.58 20.09
C VAL A 667 3.98 -63.12 21.53
N SER A 668 2.79 -63.14 22.16
CA SER A 668 2.68 -63.68 23.53
C SER A 668 2.96 -65.17 23.63
N LEU A 669 2.76 -65.96 22.56
CA LEU A 669 3.13 -67.38 22.52
C LEU A 669 4.65 -67.62 22.52
N MET A 670 5.43 -66.63 22.07
CA MET A 670 6.90 -66.68 22.07
C MET A 670 7.49 -66.37 23.43
N SER A 671 6.72 -65.72 24.31
CA SER A 671 7.21 -65.24 25.59
C SER A 671 7.38 -66.38 26.59
N ASN A 672 8.52 -66.38 27.28
CA ASN A 672 8.82 -67.14 28.46
C ASN A 672 9.23 -66.20 29.61
N TYR A 673 8.43 -65.15 29.83
CA TYR A 673 8.72 -64.08 30.80
C TYR A 673 8.91 -64.54 32.26
N ARG A 674 8.55 -65.80 32.59
CA ARG A 674 8.72 -66.41 33.91
C ARG A 674 10.14 -66.93 34.17
N ASN A 675 10.93 -67.12 33.12
CA ASN A 675 12.31 -67.60 33.21
C ASN A 675 13.30 -66.45 33.02
N ASP A 676 14.21 -66.27 33.97
CA ASP A 676 15.25 -65.25 33.89
C ASP A 676 16.22 -65.55 32.73
N SER A 677 16.27 -64.64 31.76
CA SER A 677 17.09 -64.76 30.55
C SER A 677 17.84 -63.45 30.30
N ARG A 678 18.96 -63.50 29.56
CA ARG A 678 19.79 -62.31 29.29
C ARG A 678 19.02 -61.11 28.71
N TYR A 679 17.92 -61.34 27.99
CA TYR A 679 17.13 -60.27 27.34
C TYR A 679 15.71 -60.14 27.94
N ILE A 680 15.49 -60.69 29.14
CA ILE A 680 14.17 -60.78 29.77
C ILE A 680 13.52 -59.41 30.03
N LEU A 681 14.30 -58.36 30.33
CA LEU A 681 13.73 -57.01 30.49
C LEU A 681 13.13 -56.49 29.18
N HIS A 682 13.74 -56.78 28.04
CA HIS A 682 13.20 -56.37 26.75
C HIS A 682 11.95 -57.16 26.39
N GLU A 683 11.91 -58.43 26.74
CA GLU A 683 10.72 -59.27 26.62
C GLU A 683 9.57 -58.76 27.48
N LEU A 684 9.83 -58.42 28.76
CA LEU A 684 8.85 -57.82 29.65
C LEU A 684 8.35 -56.47 29.10
N LYS A 685 9.24 -55.60 28.62
CA LYS A 685 8.86 -54.33 27.97
C LYS A 685 8.01 -54.53 26.71
N ALA A 686 8.35 -55.51 25.88
CA ALA A 686 7.54 -55.85 24.70
C ALA A 686 6.12 -56.28 25.11
N LEU A 687 5.99 -57.10 26.16
CA LEU A 687 4.69 -57.49 26.70
C LEU A 687 3.91 -56.29 27.27
N GLN A 688 4.58 -55.38 28.01
CA GLN A 688 3.96 -54.14 28.48
C GLN A 688 3.45 -53.30 27.30
N ALA A 689 4.24 -53.14 26.26
CA ALA A 689 3.85 -52.40 25.06
C ALA A 689 2.66 -53.07 24.34
N CYS A 690 2.67 -54.41 24.19
CA CYS A 690 1.52 -55.16 23.66
C CYS A 690 0.25 -54.90 24.48
N THR A 691 0.32 -54.96 25.81
CA THR A 691 -0.84 -54.71 26.68
C THR A 691 -1.37 -53.28 26.54
N ARG A 692 -0.50 -52.28 26.40
CA ARG A 692 -0.90 -50.88 26.17
C ARG A 692 -1.58 -50.68 24.82
N ILE A 693 -1.01 -51.24 23.75
CA ILE A 693 -1.62 -51.18 22.42
C ILE A 693 -3.02 -51.78 22.45
N LEU A 694 -3.16 -52.99 23.00
CA LEU A 694 -4.45 -53.67 23.12
C LEU A 694 -5.45 -52.89 23.98
N HIS A 695 -4.99 -52.34 25.11
CA HIS A 695 -5.82 -51.51 26.00
C HIS A 695 -6.36 -50.27 25.28
N HIS A 696 -5.49 -49.43 24.69
CA HIS A 696 -5.91 -48.24 23.95
C HIS A 696 -6.81 -48.58 22.76
N THR A 697 -6.52 -49.69 22.08
CA THR A 697 -7.31 -50.14 20.93
C THR A 697 -8.76 -50.45 21.31
N LEU A 698 -9.03 -50.99 22.50
CA LEU A 698 -10.40 -51.25 22.95
C LEU A 698 -11.25 -49.97 23.07
N PHE A 699 -10.63 -48.84 23.40
CA PHE A 699 -11.32 -47.55 23.55
C PHE A 699 -11.43 -46.76 22.24
N VAL A 700 -10.51 -46.98 21.30
CA VAL A 700 -10.50 -46.26 20.01
C VAL A 700 -11.57 -46.77 19.03
N PHE A 701 -11.95 -48.04 19.12
CA PHE A 701 -12.97 -48.62 18.22
C PHE A 701 -14.36 -48.55 18.84
N ASP A 702 -15.33 -47.89 18.19
CA ASP A 702 -16.69 -47.72 18.74
C ASP A 702 -17.74 -48.74 18.22
N GLY A 703 -17.37 -49.57 17.23
CA GLY A 703 -18.28 -50.57 16.65
C GLY A 703 -18.47 -51.82 17.52
N TYR A 704 -19.71 -52.28 17.70
CA TYR A 704 -20.05 -53.45 18.54
C TYR A 704 -19.32 -54.74 18.12
N LYS A 705 -19.20 -54.98 16.82
CA LYS A 705 -18.48 -56.15 16.27
C LYS A 705 -16.96 -56.03 16.42
N ASP A 706 -16.42 -54.84 16.21
CA ASP A 706 -14.98 -54.58 16.33
C ASP A 706 -14.51 -54.69 17.78
N LYS A 707 -15.31 -54.19 18.75
CA LYS A 707 -15.05 -54.39 20.19
C LYS A 707 -15.04 -55.87 20.57
N GLN A 708 -15.97 -56.68 20.06
CA GLN A 708 -16.00 -58.13 20.32
C GLN A 708 -14.75 -58.85 19.78
N ASP A 709 -14.34 -58.54 18.55
CA ASP A 709 -13.15 -59.12 17.93
C ASP A 709 -11.87 -58.74 18.72
N ILE A 710 -11.75 -57.47 19.13
CA ILE A 710 -10.61 -56.99 19.94
C ILE A 710 -10.61 -57.65 21.32
N THR A 711 -11.76 -57.75 21.98
CA THR A 711 -11.90 -58.43 23.27
C THR A 711 -11.51 -59.91 23.18
N HIS A 712 -11.88 -60.60 22.09
CA HIS A 712 -11.45 -61.97 21.86
C HIS A 712 -9.92 -62.08 21.72
N ILE A 713 -9.30 -61.19 20.94
CA ILE A 713 -7.83 -61.12 20.79
C ILE A 713 -7.16 -60.87 22.15
N ILE A 714 -7.74 -60.02 23.00
CA ILE A 714 -7.22 -59.74 24.35
C ILE A 714 -7.25 -61.01 25.22
N TYR A 715 -8.38 -61.73 25.26
CA TYR A 715 -8.48 -62.97 26.04
C TYR A 715 -7.49 -64.04 25.56
N GLU A 716 -7.34 -64.19 24.25
CA GLU A 716 -6.36 -65.11 23.68
C GLU A 716 -4.92 -64.67 23.97
N PHE A 717 -4.62 -63.37 23.92
CA PHE A 717 -3.31 -62.84 24.29
C PHE A 717 -2.97 -63.19 25.74
N ILE A 718 -3.88 -62.94 26.68
CA ILE A 718 -3.71 -63.23 28.12
C ILE A 718 -3.53 -64.74 28.33
N ALA A 719 -4.42 -65.55 27.76
CA ALA A 719 -4.34 -67.01 27.85
C ALA A 719 -2.98 -67.53 27.35
N ASN A 720 -2.47 -66.97 26.25
CA ASN A 720 -1.16 -67.32 25.69
C ASN A 720 0.01 -66.95 26.62
N VAL A 721 -0.06 -65.79 27.29
CA VAL A 721 0.95 -65.39 28.29
C VAL A 721 0.93 -66.34 29.50
N ASP A 722 -0.25 -66.80 29.93
CA ASP A 722 -0.41 -67.62 31.13
C ASP A 722 0.00 -69.09 30.98
N LEU A 723 0.08 -69.61 29.75
CA LEU A 723 0.51 -70.98 29.44
C LEU A 723 1.94 -71.30 29.91
N GLY A 724 2.77 -70.28 30.21
CA GLY A 724 4.03 -70.42 30.96
C GLY A 724 5.11 -71.29 30.31
N SER A 725 4.96 -71.67 29.04
CA SER A 725 5.92 -72.50 28.30
C SER A 725 6.01 -72.06 26.84
N PRO A 726 7.21 -71.72 26.32
CA PRO A 726 7.36 -71.26 24.96
C PRO A 726 7.11 -72.42 24.00
N LYS A 727 6.13 -72.28 23.10
CA LYS A 727 6.00 -73.18 21.96
C LYS A 727 6.92 -72.66 20.86
N ARG A 728 7.70 -73.54 20.22
CA ARG A 728 8.31 -73.22 18.92
C ARG A 728 7.18 -73.02 17.91
N TYR A 729 6.65 -71.82 17.84
CA TYR A 729 5.55 -71.43 16.98
C TYR A 729 6.09 -70.52 15.87
N LYS A 730 5.79 -70.88 14.64
CA LYS A 730 6.22 -70.15 13.46
C LYS A 730 5.15 -69.11 13.15
N ILE A 731 5.48 -67.84 13.36
CA ILE A 731 4.61 -66.70 13.03
C ILE A 731 4.27 -66.76 11.54
N SER A 732 2.98 -66.61 11.24
CA SER A 732 2.51 -66.59 9.86
C SER A 732 2.91 -65.27 9.17
N ALA A 733 3.21 -65.30 7.86
CA ALA A 733 3.50 -64.08 7.12
C ALA A 733 2.20 -63.30 6.85
N ILE A 734 1.82 -62.41 7.75
CA ILE A 734 0.53 -61.69 7.77
C ILE A 734 0.56 -60.43 6.88
N PHE A 735 1.72 -59.78 6.79
CA PHE A 735 1.94 -58.50 6.11
C PHE A 735 2.75 -58.63 4.83
N MET A 736 3.98 -59.14 4.92
CA MET A 736 4.90 -59.33 3.79
C MET A 736 5.75 -60.59 3.99
N ASP A 737 6.15 -61.21 2.89
CA ASP A 737 7.10 -62.32 2.88
C ASP A 737 8.55 -61.79 2.86
N VAL A 738 9.00 -61.35 4.03
CA VAL A 738 10.35 -60.83 4.30
C VAL A 738 10.89 -61.55 5.53
N SER A 739 12.11 -62.09 5.46
CA SER A 739 12.79 -62.74 6.59
C SER A 739 13.88 -61.85 7.17
N ILE A 740 14.31 -62.13 8.39
CA ILE A 740 15.44 -61.42 9.02
C ILE A 740 16.75 -61.57 8.23
N GLU A 741 16.94 -62.70 7.55
CA GLU A 741 18.09 -62.97 6.68
C GLU A 741 18.13 -62.02 5.48
N MET A 742 16.96 -61.67 4.92
CA MET A 742 16.85 -60.68 3.83
C MET A 742 17.17 -59.24 4.30
N LEU A 743 17.12 -58.98 5.60
CA LEU A 743 17.45 -57.67 6.18
C LEU A 743 18.94 -57.56 6.59
N GLN A 744 19.65 -58.69 6.70
CA GLN A 744 21.06 -58.76 7.07
C GLN A 744 21.95 -58.68 5.82
N ASN A 745 22.30 -57.47 5.39
CA ASN A 745 23.41 -57.28 4.45
C ASN A 745 24.75 -57.28 5.20
N THR A 746 25.80 -57.83 4.57
CA THR A 746 27.17 -58.00 5.09
C THR A 746 27.87 -56.72 5.58
N ASN A 747 27.30 -55.54 5.34
CA ASN A 747 27.84 -54.23 5.74
C ASN A 747 27.01 -53.49 6.82
N ASN A 748 25.99 -54.12 7.41
CA ASN A 748 25.11 -53.43 8.38
C ASN A 748 25.65 -53.49 9.82
N VAL A 749 25.54 -52.36 10.51
CA VAL A 749 25.86 -52.23 11.95
C VAL A 749 24.92 -53.15 12.73
N SER A 750 25.46 -54.03 13.58
CA SER A 750 24.65 -54.90 14.44
C SER A 750 24.45 -54.28 15.82
N TYR A 751 23.21 -54.08 16.24
CA TYR A 751 22.90 -53.68 17.61
C TYR A 751 22.70 -54.91 18.50
N HIS A 752 23.51 -55.03 19.56
CA HIS A 752 23.30 -55.98 20.63
C HIS A 752 23.29 -55.24 21.98
N PRO A 753 22.20 -55.32 22.76
CA PRO A 753 22.16 -54.71 24.09
C PRO A 753 23.30 -55.26 24.94
N LYS A 754 24.16 -54.37 25.45
CA LYS A 754 25.33 -54.74 26.26
C LYS A 754 24.98 -54.96 27.73
N HIS A 755 23.85 -54.45 28.20
CA HIS A 755 23.48 -54.43 29.61
C HIS A 755 22.83 -55.74 30.06
N GLN A 756 23.31 -56.30 31.17
CA GLN A 756 22.64 -57.36 31.92
C GLN A 756 21.90 -56.70 33.09
N HIS A 757 20.63 -57.03 33.24
CA HIS A 757 19.74 -56.48 34.27
C HIS A 757 20.08 -56.96 35.66
N THR A 758 19.71 -56.17 36.66
CA THR A 758 19.74 -56.57 38.06
C THR A 758 18.50 -57.40 38.42
N LYS A 759 18.60 -58.20 39.50
CA LYS A 759 17.44 -58.95 40.02
C LYS A 759 16.29 -58.02 40.44
N GLN A 760 16.61 -56.82 40.91
CA GLN A 760 15.63 -55.82 41.31
C GLN A 760 14.85 -55.30 40.10
N GLU A 761 15.54 -54.89 39.03
CA GLU A 761 14.90 -54.43 37.78
C GLU A 761 13.98 -55.50 37.17
N TYR A 762 14.41 -56.77 37.20
CA TYR A 762 13.57 -57.88 36.77
C TYR A 762 12.31 -58.02 37.64
N SER A 763 12.47 -57.98 38.97
CA SER A 763 11.33 -58.11 39.89
C SER A 763 10.31 -56.98 39.73
N GLU A 764 10.77 -55.74 39.54
CA GLU A 764 9.91 -54.57 39.34
C GLU A 764 9.17 -54.67 37.99
N ALA A 765 9.88 -54.96 36.90
CA ALA A 765 9.28 -55.11 35.58
C ALA A 765 8.29 -56.29 35.51
N PHE A 766 8.59 -57.38 36.22
CA PHE A 766 7.72 -58.56 36.32
C PHE A 766 6.41 -58.23 37.05
N VAL A 767 6.49 -57.51 38.18
CA VAL A 767 5.30 -57.05 38.93
C VAL A 767 4.46 -56.10 38.06
N GLU A 768 5.09 -55.19 37.32
CA GLU A 768 4.39 -54.27 36.44
C GLU A 768 3.67 -54.98 35.29
N VAL A 769 4.31 -55.96 34.64
CA VAL A 769 3.65 -56.79 33.60
C VAL A 769 2.44 -57.51 34.17
N LYS A 770 2.56 -58.10 35.36
CA LYS A 770 1.44 -58.80 36.02
C LYS A 770 0.28 -57.85 36.30
N HIS A 771 0.56 -56.67 36.87
CA HIS A 771 -0.46 -55.65 37.12
C HIS A 771 -1.14 -55.18 35.83
N ARG A 772 -0.40 -55.00 34.74
CA ARG A 772 -0.96 -54.60 33.43
C ARG A 772 -1.82 -55.70 32.80
N LEU A 773 -1.44 -56.98 32.94
CA LEU A 773 -2.25 -58.12 32.48
C LEU A 773 -3.56 -58.22 33.28
N GLU A 774 -3.51 -58.02 34.60
CA GLU A 774 -4.69 -57.96 35.45
C GLU A 774 -5.61 -56.79 35.05
N SER A 775 -5.04 -55.59 34.82
CA SER A 775 -5.77 -54.42 34.32
C SER A 775 -6.44 -54.68 32.97
N LEU A 776 -5.70 -55.25 32.01
CA LEU A 776 -6.23 -55.60 30.68
C LEU A 776 -7.36 -56.63 30.77
N THR A 777 -7.24 -57.61 31.68
CA THR A 777 -8.30 -58.60 31.98
C THR A 777 -9.56 -57.94 32.54
N ASN A 778 -9.40 -57.03 33.50
CA ASN A 778 -10.52 -56.30 34.12
C ASN A 778 -11.25 -55.41 33.12
N VAL A 779 -10.51 -54.82 32.16
CA VAL A 779 -11.05 -53.97 31.10
C VAL A 779 -11.79 -54.81 30.04
N ALA A 780 -11.24 -55.95 29.62
CA ALA A 780 -11.88 -56.86 28.67
C ALA A 780 -13.11 -57.60 29.22
N SER A 781 -13.19 -57.79 30.55
CA SER A 781 -14.32 -58.43 31.23
C SER A 781 -15.44 -57.46 31.64
N GLY A 782 -15.26 -56.15 31.45
CA GLY A 782 -16.26 -55.14 31.80
C GLY A 782 -16.35 -54.83 33.31
N VAL A 783 -15.44 -55.37 34.14
CA VAL A 783 -15.45 -55.18 35.60
C VAL A 783 -15.10 -53.73 36.01
N VAL A 784 -14.32 -53.02 35.20
CA VAL A 784 -13.96 -51.61 35.42
C VAL A 784 -15.11 -50.63 35.13
N PRO A 785 -15.83 -50.70 33.98
CA PRO A 785 -16.97 -49.82 33.74
C PRO A 785 -18.14 -50.01 34.72
N GLU A 786 -18.35 -51.21 35.28
CA GLU A 786 -19.37 -51.43 36.32
C GLU A 786 -19.00 -50.79 37.67
N LYS A 787 -17.73 -50.84 38.08
CA LYS A 787 -17.26 -50.15 39.30
C LYS A 787 -17.16 -48.63 39.11
N ALA A 788 -16.67 -48.14 37.98
CA ALA A 788 -16.59 -46.69 37.70
C ALA A 788 -17.99 -46.04 37.63
N LYS A 789 -18.98 -46.73 37.02
CA LYS A 789 -20.39 -46.32 37.07
C LYS A 789 -20.99 -46.39 38.47
N ALA A 790 -20.59 -47.37 39.30
CA ALA A 790 -21.04 -47.45 40.69
C ALA A 790 -20.46 -46.35 41.60
N TYR A 791 -19.32 -45.75 41.23
CA TYR A 791 -18.69 -44.62 41.93
C TYR A 791 -18.97 -43.25 41.30
N GLY A 792 -19.80 -43.17 40.25
CA GLY A 792 -20.23 -41.92 39.65
C GLY A 792 -19.18 -41.18 38.82
N ILE A 793 -18.07 -41.84 38.48
CA ILE A 793 -17.01 -41.27 37.62
C ILE A 793 -17.50 -41.40 36.18
N THR A 794 -17.75 -40.27 35.52
CA THR A 794 -18.11 -40.26 34.09
C THR A 794 -16.86 -40.45 33.25
N ASP A 795 -17.01 -41.02 32.04
CA ASP A 795 -15.91 -41.42 31.14
C ASP A 795 -14.88 -40.32 30.82
N PHE A 796 -15.17 -39.05 31.16
CA PHE A 796 -14.27 -37.91 31.00
C PHE A 796 -13.30 -37.67 32.18
N GLU A 797 -13.57 -38.20 33.37
CA GLU A 797 -12.75 -37.99 34.57
C GLU A 797 -11.61 -39.02 34.72
N PHE A 798 -11.47 -39.95 33.77
CA PHE A 798 -10.41 -40.98 33.76
C PHE A 798 -9.27 -40.69 32.75
N PHE A 799 -9.27 -39.53 32.09
CA PHE A 799 -8.24 -39.12 31.12
C PHE A 799 -7.08 -38.34 31.74
#